data_AF-A0A2V7IM93-F1
#
_entry.id   AF-A0A2V7IM93-F1
#
_cell.length_a   1.000
_cell.length_b   1.000
_cell.length_c   1.000
_cell.angle_alpha   90.00
_cell.angle_beta   90.00
_cell.angle_gamma   90.00
#
_symmetry.space_group_name_H-M   'P 1'
#
loop_
_entity.id
_entity.type
_entity.pdbx_description
1 polymer ?
#
loop_
_entity_poly.entity_id
_entity_poly.type
_entity_poly.pdbx_seq_one_letter_code
_entity_poly.pdbx_strand_id
1 'polypeptide(L)'
;MNALLHEPPLTRSVEDYLKVIYHLSSQGGFAATSDIAASLDVSPPSVSGMVKRLSEAGLIEHVPYRGVQLTHQGRRAALKMIRRHRRAHGGRAGRSTLRSARRPDSHRRGRDRGDRPHFTRRRPGRRRARAASGGHRGSRAAALPGGAGARSRSGPDDHRPPAVQRPDDGRVGGRHARRGTRAGAALVVPRGGPVSAVNGAVTEQGWRQPRVAPSLVEVYRTIPVAQGAWWRKALAFSGPGYLVAVGYMDPGNWATDLAGGSRFGYALLSVVLVSNLMAILLQGLAAKLGIVTGRDLAQACRDHYSRPVNLALWIVCELAIAACDLAEVIGSAIGLNLLFGIPLPWGIVITALDVLIVLYLQNKGFRLLEALVLALITTIAGCFLFEILISGPSWPGIAAGFVPHASLLGDRDQLYIAMGILGATVMPHNLYLHSSIVQTRAYDETAAGRRTAVRFAFLDSTIALTIALGINAAILIVAAATFHVSGHTEVAEIQEAYRLLTPLLGVGGASMVFALALLASGQNSTLTGTLAGQIVMEGFLNIRIRPWLRRLITRAIAIVPAALTAIFFGESGTAKLLILSQVILSVQLSFAVFPLVRFTSERAKMGEFVNPAWLKALAYAVAVAIAVLNSWLLVQVVRGRAG
;
A
#
# COMPACT_ATOMS: atom_id res chain seq x y z
N MET A 1 11.09 64.12 3.78
CA MET A 1 9.68 63.87 4.12
C MET A 1 9.37 62.42 3.79
N ASN A 2 9.58 61.54 4.77
CA ASN A 2 9.64 60.09 4.62
C ASN A 2 8.44 59.51 5.39
N ALA A 3 7.27 59.47 4.77
CA ALA A 3 6.05 58.91 5.35
C ALA A 3 5.28 58.19 4.24
N LEU A 4 4.73 57.02 4.58
CA LEU A 4 3.83 56.15 3.79
C LEU A 4 4.45 54.90 3.11
N LEU A 5 5.16 54.05 3.85
CA LEU A 5 5.24 52.60 3.56
C LEU A 5 5.36 51.75 4.84
N HIS A 6 4.41 51.90 5.77
CA HIS A 6 4.20 50.89 6.82
C HIS A 6 2.83 50.23 6.62
N GLU A 7 2.81 49.14 5.82
CA GLU A 7 1.73 48.16 5.90
C GLU A 7 1.79 47.50 7.30
N PRO A 8 0.67 47.42 8.05
CA PRO A 8 0.66 46.81 9.37
C PRO A 8 1.07 45.33 9.28
N PRO A 9 1.76 44.78 10.30
CA PRO A 9 2.16 43.38 10.29
C PRO A 9 0.93 42.48 10.27
N LEU A 10 0.80 41.69 9.20
CA LEU A 10 -0.24 40.67 9.07
C LEU A 10 -0.12 39.67 10.23
N THR A 11 -1.23 39.35 10.89
CA THR A 11 -1.26 38.38 11.98
C THR A 11 -0.93 36.98 11.48
N ARG A 12 -0.39 36.11 12.35
CA ARG A 12 0.00 34.73 12.02
C ARG A 12 -1.11 33.94 11.32
N SER A 13 -2.35 34.14 11.76
CA SER A 13 -3.54 33.55 11.14
C SER A 13 -3.75 34.03 9.71
N VAL A 14 -3.63 35.33 9.43
CA VAL A 14 -3.73 35.87 8.07
C VAL A 14 -2.62 35.31 7.17
N GLU A 15 -1.40 35.13 7.71
CA GLU A 15 -0.30 34.52 6.96
C GLU A 15 -0.63 33.10 6.51
N ASP A 16 -1.20 32.29 7.39
CA ASP A 16 -1.47 30.88 7.13
C ASP A 16 -2.64 30.71 6.15
N TYR A 17 -3.68 31.55 6.24
CA TYR A 17 -4.76 31.60 5.26
C TYR A 17 -4.26 32.00 3.87
N LEU A 18 -3.42 33.03 3.75
CA LEU A 18 -2.88 33.45 2.45
C LEU A 18 -1.97 32.40 1.81
N LYS A 19 -1.19 31.65 2.61
CA LYS A 19 -0.38 30.52 2.12
C LYS A 19 -1.25 29.38 1.59
N VAL A 20 -2.29 29.02 2.33
CA VAL A 20 -3.21 27.94 1.94
C VAL A 20 -3.98 28.32 0.68
N ILE A 21 -4.54 29.53 0.62
CA ILE A 21 -5.24 30.02 -0.57
C ILE A 21 -4.27 30.11 -1.77
N TYR A 22 -3.01 30.51 -1.56
CA TYR A 22 -1.99 30.50 -2.61
C TYR A 22 -1.72 29.09 -3.13
N HIS A 23 -1.56 28.09 -2.25
CA HIS A 23 -1.32 26.72 -2.66
C HIS A 23 -2.50 26.11 -3.40
N LEU A 24 -3.71 26.28 -2.88
CA LEU A 24 -4.95 25.79 -3.50
C LEU A 24 -5.20 26.47 -4.86
N SER A 25 -4.98 27.78 -4.97
CA SER A 25 -5.18 28.50 -6.23
C SER A 25 -4.06 28.30 -7.25
N SER A 26 -2.84 27.95 -6.82
CA SER A 26 -1.70 27.68 -7.72
C SER A 26 -1.82 26.40 -8.54
N GLN A 27 -2.77 25.52 -8.20
CA GLN A 27 -3.06 24.27 -8.89
C GLN A 27 -4.11 24.42 -10.00
N GLY A 28 -4.47 25.66 -10.37
CA GLY A 28 -5.28 25.95 -11.56
C GLY A 28 -6.76 26.28 -11.30
N GLY A 29 -7.12 26.76 -10.11
CA GLY A 29 -8.52 27.05 -9.78
C GLY A 29 -8.76 28.02 -8.61
N PHE A 30 -10.02 28.11 -8.20
CA PHE A 30 -10.50 28.84 -7.02
C PHE A 30 -10.33 27.97 -5.77
N ALA A 31 -10.02 28.57 -4.62
CA ALA A 31 -9.97 27.86 -3.36
C ALA A 31 -11.37 27.82 -2.73
N ALA A 32 -11.99 26.64 -2.62
CA ALA A 32 -13.26 26.50 -1.95
C ALA A 32 -13.10 26.69 -0.44
N THR A 33 -14.12 27.26 0.22
CA THR A 33 -14.11 27.48 1.67
C THR A 33 -14.01 26.17 2.46
N SER A 34 -14.56 25.06 1.94
CA SER A 34 -14.40 23.71 2.48
C SER A 34 -12.95 23.23 2.46
N ASP A 35 -12.23 23.51 1.38
CA ASP A 35 -10.85 23.04 1.20
C ASP A 35 -9.86 23.86 2.02
N ILE A 36 -10.14 25.15 2.19
CA ILE A 36 -9.43 26.03 3.12
C ILE A 36 -9.64 25.57 4.56
N ALA A 37 -10.88 25.23 4.93
CA ALA A 37 -11.22 24.73 6.27
C ALA A 37 -10.49 23.41 6.58
N ALA A 38 -10.50 22.47 5.64
CA ALA A 38 -9.81 21.20 5.75
C ALA A 38 -8.27 21.35 5.82
N SER A 39 -7.70 22.28 5.05
CA SER A 39 -6.24 22.50 5.01
C SER A 39 -5.69 23.19 6.26
N LEU A 40 -6.53 23.94 6.98
CA LEU A 40 -6.15 24.68 8.20
C LEU A 40 -6.65 24.03 9.49
N ASP A 41 -7.36 22.90 9.40
CA ASP A 41 -8.00 22.21 10.54
C ASP A 41 -8.89 23.14 11.39
N VAL A 42 -9.74 23.91 10.70
CA VAL A 42 -10.67 24.88 11.31
C VAL A 42 -12.09 24.68 10.82
N SER A 43 -13.08 25.15 11.61
CA SER A 43 -14.48 25.03 11.22
C SER A 43 -14.83 25.91 10.01
N PRO A 44 -15.73 25.46 9.10
CA PRO A 44 -16.15 26.26 7.94
C PRO A 44 -16.66 27.68 8.27
N PRO A 45 -17.39 27.93 9.37
CA PRO A 45 -17.79 29.29 9.76
C PRO A 45 -16.59 30.20 10.07
N SER A 46 -15.52 29.65 10.65
CA SER A 46 -14.29 30.40 10.95
C SER A 46 -13.58 30.86 9.67
N VAL A 47 -13.64 30.03 8.62
CA VAL A 47 -13.12 30.38 7.30
C VAL A 47 -13.91 31.50 6.66
N SER A 48 -15.25 31.44 6.71
CA SER A 48 -16.11 32.51 6.16
C SER A 48 -15.81 33.87 6.79
N GLY A 49 -15.60 33.91 8.11
CA GLY A 49 -15.25 35.13 8.83
C GLY A 49 -13.85 35.68 8.49
N MET A 50 -12.89 34.81 8.14
CA MET A 50 -11.55 35.22 7.70
C MET A 50 -11.54 35.63 6.22
N VAL A 51 -12.28 34.91 5.37
CA VAL A 51 -12.45 35.24 3.95
C VAL A 51 -13.05 36.64 3.79
N LYS A 52 -14.07 36.97 4.58
CA LYS A 52 -14.64 38.33 4.58
C LYS A 52 -13.59 39.40 4.90
N ARG A 53 -12.80 39.19 5.97
CA ARG A 53 -11.72 40.12 6.37
C ARG A 53 -10.62 40.26 5.30
N LEU A 54 -10.22 39.16 4.67
CA LEU A 54 -9.21 39.18 3.60
C LEU A 54 -9.72 39.86 2.32
N SER A 55 -11.03 39.75 2.05
CA SER A 55 -11.69 40.41 0.94
C SER A 55 -11.80 41.92 1.18
N GLU A 56 -12.18 42.34 2.39
CA GLU A 56 -12.21 43.76 2.82
C GLU A 56 -10.80 44.38 2.79
N ALA A 57 -9.76 43.59 3.07
CA ALA A 57 -8.36 44.01 2.96
C ALA A 57 -7.82 44.02 1.51
N GLY A 58 -8.64 43.69 0.50
CA GLY A 58 -8.23 43.67 -0.90
C GLY A 58 -7.22 42.57 -1.28
N LEU A 59 -7.01 41.57 -0.42
CA LEU A 59 -6.02 40.51 -0.62
C LEU A 59 -6.61 39.31 -1.38
N ILE A 60 -7.92 39.11 -1.32
CA ILE A 60 -8.62 38.07 -2.05
C ILE A 60 -9.88 38.60 -2.72
N GLU A 61 -10.32 37.91 -3.75
CA GLU A 61 -11.59 38.14 -4.43
C GLU A 61 -12.45 36.89 -4.29
N HIS A 62 -13.71 37.08 -3.90
CA HIS A 62 -14.68 36.00 -3.78
C HIS A 62 -15.51 35.90 -5.07
N VAL A 63 -15.41 34.77 -5.76
CA VAL A 63 -16.20 34.50 -6.95
C VAL A 63 -17.39 33.60 -6.58
N PRO A 64 -18.64 34.09 -6.77
CA PRO A 64 -19.84 33.33 -6.45
C PRO A 64 -19.81 31.92 -7.05
N TYR A 65 -20.18 30.92 -6.24
CA TYR A 65 -20.26 29.50 -6.62
C TYR A 65 -18.94 28.84 -7.08
N ARG A 66 -17.80 29.53 -6.98
CA ARG A 66 -16.48 28.99 -7.36
C ARG A 66 -15.47 29.01 -6.22
N GLY A 67 -15.54 29.97 -5.31
CA GLY A 67 -14.64 30.07 -4.14
C GLY A 67 -13.85 31.37 -4.14
N VAL A 68 -12.67 31.37 -3.51
CA VAL A 68 -11.83 32.57 -3.39
C VAL A 68 -10.55 32.47 -4.23
N GLN A 69 -10.10 33.60 -4.75
CA GLN A 69 -8.85 33.72 -5.49
C GLN A 69 -8.01 34.88 -4.92
N LEU A 70 -6.69 34.76 -4.98
CA LEU A 70 -5.80 35.84 -4.56
C LEU A 70 -5.83 36.98 -5.58
N THR A 71 -5.94 38.22 -5.09
CA THR A 71 -5.66 39.41 -5.91
C THR A 71 -4.16 39.51 -6.18
N HIS A 72 -3.76 40.42 -7.08
CA HIS A 72 -2.34 40.69 -7.33
C HIS A 72 -1.58 41.10 -6.05
N GLN A 73 -2.22 41.86 -5.16
CA GLN A 73 -1.67 42.26 -3.87
C GLN A 73 -1.56 41.06 -2.90
N GLY A 74 -2.62 40.24 -2.78
CA GLY A 74 -2.59 39.03 -1.96
C GLY A 74 -1.55 38.00 -2.41
N ARG A 75 -1.36 37.84 -3.72
CA ARG A 75 -0.33 36.96 -4.29
C ARG A 75 1.09 37.43 -3.95
N ARG A 76 1.34 38.74 -3.99
CA ARG A 76 2.63 39.33 -3.57
C ARG A 76 2.87 39.15 -2.07
N ALA A 77 1.84 39.35 -1.25
CA ALA A 77 1.92 39.13 0.19
C ALA A 77 2.23 37.66 0.53
N ALA A 78 1.47 36.71 -0.03
CA ALA A 78 1.69 35.28 0.17
C ALA A 78 3.12 34.84 -0.24
N LEU A 79 3.59 35.30 -1.41
CA LEU A 79 4.95 35.00 -1.88
C LEU A 79 6.04 35.59 -0.98
N LYS A 80 5.86 36.80 -0.45
CA LYS A 80 6.79 37.45 0.49
C LYS A 80 6.90 36.62 1.78
N MET A 81 5.78 36.07 2.25
CA MET A 81 5.72 35.22 3.44
C MET A 81 6.37 33.85 3.23
N ILE A 82 6.06 33.18 2.12
CA ILE A 82 6.66 31.88 1.75
C ILE A 82 8.19 32.03 1.65
N ARG A 83 8.66 33.15 1.06
CA ARG A 83 10.10 33.46 0.99
C ARG A 83 10.71 33.75 2.37
N ARG A 84 10.02 34.47 3.25
CA ARG A 84 10.48 34.77 4.62
C ARG A 84 10.58 33.50 5.47
N HIS A 85 9.60 32.61 5.37
CA HIS A 85 9.59 31.32 6.08
C HIS A 85 10.70 30.38 5.57
N ARG A 86 10.96 30.37 4.25
CA ARG A 86 12.07 29.61 3.65
C ARG A 86 13.45 30.14 4.08
N ARG A 87 13.60 31.45 4.30
CA ARG A 87 14.84 32.06 4.84
C ARG A 87 15.01 31.83 6.35
N ALA A 88 13.93 31.83 7.13
CA ALA A 88 13.97 31.55 8.56
C ALA A 88 14.33 30.08 8.87
N HIS A 89 13.97 29.14 7.99
CA HIS A 89 14.38 27.73 8.10
C HIS A 89 15.69 27.40 7.36
N GLY A 90 16.09 28.18 6.35
CA GLY A 90 17.38 28.04 5.68
C GLY A 90 18.57 28.71 6.40
N GLY A 91 18.31 29.64 7.32
CA GLY A 91 19.34 30.43 8.02
C GLY A 91 20.07 29.72 9.17
N ARG A 92 19.62 28.52 9.59
CA ARG A 92 20.27 27.73 10.65
C ARG A 92 21.22 26.64 10.13
N ALA A 93 21.33 26.46 8.82
CA ALA A 93 22.17 25.42 8.20
C ALA A 93 23.33 25.97 7.35
N GLY A 94 23.58 27.28 7.34
CA GLY A 94 24.53 27.92 6.40
C GLY A 94 25.55 28.88 7.01
N ARG A 95 25.69 28.94 8.34
CA ARG A 95 26.67 29.82 9.02
C ARG A 95 27.44 29.06 10.11
N SER A 96 28.24 28.07 9.71
CA SER A 96 29.38 27.61 10.52
C SER A 96 30.58 27.13 9.71
N THR A 97 30.62 27.32 8.38
CA THR A 97 31.67 26.75 7.51
C THR A 97 32.29 27.75 6.55
N LEU A 98 32.40 29.02 6.94
CA LEU A 98 33.15 30.02 6.16
C LEU A 98 33.80 31.06 7.08
N ARG A 99 34.63 30.60 8.03
CA ARG A 99 35.64 31.46 8.66
C ARG A 99 36.74 30.66 9.39
N SER A 100 37.60 29.96 8.65
CA SER A 100 39.00 29.68 9.07
C SER A 100 39.70 28.74 8.07
N ALA A 101 40.15 29.28 6.94
CA ALA A 101 41.25 28.68 6.17
C ALA A 101 42.43 29.65 6.22
N ARG A 102 43.15 29.63 7.35
CA ARG A 102 44.56 30.02 7.44
C ARG A 102 45.27 28.93 8.23
N ARG A 103 46.22 28.27 7.57
CA ARG A 103 47.32 27.49 8.16
C ARG A 103 48.11 28.40 9.14
N PRO A 104 48.75 27.90 10.21
CA PRO A 104 49.89 26.97 10.08
C PRO A 104 50.04 25.86 11.15
N ASP A 105 50.86 24.89 10.73
CA ASP A 105 51.77 23.97 11.43
C ASP A 105 51.74 23.68 12.94
N SER A 106 51.97 22.37 13.16
CA SER A 106 52.89 21.76 14.13
C SER A 106 52.39 21.23 15.48
N HIS A 107 52.85 20.00 15.73
CA HIS A 107 53.18 19.36 17.01
C HIS A 107 52.13 18.68 17.90
N ARG A 108 52.33 17.35 17.96
CA ARG A 108 52.51 16.47 19.15
C ARG A 108 51.34 16.20 20.12
N ARG A 109 51.14 14.87 20.23
CA ARG A 109 50.98 14.05 21.46
C ARG A 109 49.69 14.17 22.27
N GLY A 110 49.12 12.99 22.56
CA GLY A 110 48.93 12.56 23.96
C GLY A 110 47.50 12.31 24.43
N ARG A 111 47.15 11.01 24.46
CA ARG A 111 46.50 10.24 25.54
C ARG A 111 45.34 10.80 26.39
N ASP A 112 44.39 9.87 26.56
CA ASP A 112 43.67 9.44 27.77
C ASP A 112 42.32 10.06 28.19
N ARG A 113 41.37 9.12 28.45
CA ARG A 113 40.39 8.95 29.56
C ARG A 113 39.62 10.20 30.04
N GLY A 114 38.34 10.19 30.36
CA GLY A 114 37.35 9.16 30.66
C GLY A 114 36.11 9.86 31.28
N ASP A 115 35.13 9.04 31.66
CA ASP A 115 34.07 9.29 32.64
C ASP A 115 32.82 10.16 32.35
N ARG A 116 31.68 9.48 32.56
CA ARG A 116 30.34 10.02 32.92
C ARG A 116 30.31 10.32 34.44
N PRO A 117 29.28 10.99 35.02
CA PRO A 117 28.04 10.29 35.42
C PRO A 117 26.72 11.11 35.52
N HIS A 118 25.62 10.32 35.60
CA HIS A 118 24.26 10.45 36.19
C HIS A 118 23.66 11.74 36.82
N PHE A 119 22.33 11.94 36.66
CA PHE A 119 21.25 11.90 37.70
C PHE A 119 19.86 12.37 37.12
N THR A 120 18.83 11.52 36.95
CA THR A 120 17.58 11.22 37.73
C THR A 120 16.43 12.25 37.87
N ARG A 121 15.18 11.74 37.62
CA ARG A 121 13.86 11.95 38.30
C ARG A 121 13.23 13.38 38.23
N ARG A 122 11.91 13.62 38.17
CA ARG A 122 10.74 12.98 38.83
C ARG A 122 9.40 13.56 38.25
N ARG A 123 8.31 12.76 38.26
CA ARG A 123 6.89 13.21 38.26
C ARG A 123 6.46 13.66 39.67
N PRO A 124 5.31 14.35 39.89
CA PRO A 124 3.95 13.77 40.07
C PRO A 124 2.83 14.69 39.49
N GLY A 125 1.51 14.44 39.44
CA GLY A 125 0.58 13.39 39.90
C GLY A 125 -0.82 14.01 40.20
N ARG A 126 -1.90 13.19 40.12
CA ARG A 126 -3.27 13.37 40.70
C ARG A 126 -4.27 14.26 39.91
N ARG A 127 -5.61 14.04 39.86
CA ARG A 127 -6.58 13.19 40.60
C ARG A 127 -7.98 13.21 39.92
N ARG A 128 -8.69 12.05 39.95
CA ARG A 128 -10.11 11.77 40.31
C ARG A 128 -11.32 12.50 39.65
N ALA A 129 -12.21 11.65 39.07
CA ALA A 129 -13.57 11.29 39.54
C ALA A 129 -14.85 11.83 38.85
N ARG A 130 -15.76 10.86 38.58
CA ARG A 130 -17.25 10.88 38.57
C ARG A 130 -17.94 11.74 37.49
N ALA A 131 -19.18 11.55 37.07
CA ALA A 131 -20.21 10.50 36.96
C ALA A 131 -21.46 11.24 36.40
N ALA A 132 -22.36 10.56 35.69
CA ALA A 132 -23.77 10.91 35.30
C ALA A 132 -23.97 10.68 33.78
N SER A 133 -24.78 9.74 33.29
CA SER A 133 -26.22 9.44 33.47
C SER A 133 -27.16 10.38 32.70
N GLY A 134 -28.04 9.75 31.90
CA GLY A 134 -29.20 10.36 31.24
C GLY A 134 -28.97 10.54 29.73
N GLY A 135 -29.74 9.96 28.82
CA GLY A 135 -31.07 9.39 28.91
C GLY A 135 -31.97 10.05 27.87
N HIS A 136 -32.67 9.20 27.11
CA HIS A 136 -33.95 9.43 26.44
C HIS A 136 -34.05 9.86 24.97
N ARG A 137 -34.73 8.94 24.25
CA ARG A 137 -35.88 9.10 23.34
C ARG A 137 -35.62 9.83 22.00
N GLY A 138 -36.06 9.33 20.86
CA GLY A 138 -36.90 8.17 20.55
C GLY A 138 -37.57 8.40 19.20
N SER A 139 -37.94 7.29 18.53
CA SER A 139 -39.11 7.13 17.62
C SER A 139 -39.14 7.98 16.34
N ARG A 140 -39.60 7.55 15.16
CA ARG A 140 -40.34 6.40 14.59
C ARG A 140 -40.16 6.55 13.05
N ALA A 141 -39.95 5.50 12.26
CA ALA A 141 -40.97 4.74 11.50
C ALA A 141 -41.95 5.64 10.73
N ALA A 142 -42.39 5.43 9.49
CA ALA A 142 -42.25 4.44 8.43
C ALA A 142 -42.85 5.15 7.17
N ALA A 143 -42.60 4.78 5.91
CA ALA A 143 -43.33 3.77 5.15
C ALA A 143 -43.50 4.31 3.71
N LEU A 144 -43.25 3.42 2.75
CA LEU A 144 -43.68 3.40 1.34
C LEU A 144 -45.24 3.34 1.26
N PRO A 145 -45.94 3.29 0.09
CA PRO A 145 -45.48 2.77 -1.23
C PRO A 145 -46.11 3.33 -2.53
N GLY A 146 -45.58 2.87 -3.68
CA GLY A 146 -46.41 2.19 -4.70
C GLY A 146 -46.73 2.88 -6.05
N GLY A 147 -46.56 2.11 -7.15
CA GLY A 147 -47.23 2.23 -8.46
C GLY A 147 -46.37 2.86 -9.58
N ALA A 148 -45.89 2.20 -10.66
CA ALA A 148 -46.38 1.21 -11.63
C ALA A 148 -47.10 1.79 -12.89
N GLY A 149 -46.65 1.37 -14.09
CA GLY A 149 -47.30 1.55 -15.42
C GLY A 149 -46.47 2.44 -16.38
N ALA A 150 -45.83 2.02 -17.48
CA ALA A 150 -46.08 1.10 -18.62
C ALA A 150 -46.62 1.79 -19.90
N ARG A 151 -46.00 1.44 -21.05
CA ARG A 151 -46.39 1.61 -22.49
C ARG A 151 -46.08 2.98 -23.14
N SER A 152 -45.82 3.15 -24.45
CA SER A 152 -45.37 2.32 -25.60
C SER A 152 -45.38 3.21 -26.87
N ARG A 153 -44.54 2.90 -27.89
CA ARG A 153 -44.61 3.30 -29.34
C ARG A 153 -44.33 4.79 -29.64
N SER A 154 -43.72 5.24 -30.75
CA SER A 154 -43.51 4.76 -32.13
C SER A 154 -42.46 5.67 -32.84
N GLY A 155 -41.71 5.16 -33.83
CA GLY A 155 -41.07 5.98 -34.90
C GLY A 155 -41.98 6.03 -36.15
N PRO A 156 -41.50 6.35 -37.37
CA PRO A 156 -40.22 6.94 -37.82
C PRO A 156 -40.43 8.22 -38.69
N ASP A 157 -39.36 8.85 -39.22
CA ASP A 157 -39.30 9.25 -40.64
C ASP A 157 -37.99 9.95 -41.07
N ASP A 158 -37.72 9.76 -42.36
CA ASP A 158 -36.57 10.09 -43.21
C ASP A 158 -36.23 11.59 -43.36
N HIS A 159 -34.97 11.88 -43.73
CA HIS A 159 -34.61 12.55 -45.00
C HIS A 159 -33.12 12.97 -45.08
N ARG A 160 -32.52 12.66 -46.22
CA ARG A 160 -31.26 13.16 -46.83
C ARG A 160 -31.55 13.30 -48.34
N PRO A 161 -30.66 13.86 -49.20
CA PRO A 161 -29.67 14.95 -49.12
C PRO A 161 -29.90 15.97 -50.30
N PRO A 162 -28.96 16.86 -50.74
CA PRO A 162 -27.75 16.56 -51.57
C PRO A 162 -26.50 17.39 -51.12
N ALA A 163 -25.21 17.11 -51.38
CA ALA A 163 -24.36 16.76 -52.54
C ALA A 163 -23.74 17.97 -53.28
N VAL A 164 -22.42 17.84 -53.59
CA VAL A 164 -21.58 18.59 -54.58
C VAL A 164 -20.96 19.90 -54.02
N GLN A 165 -19.65 20.24 -54.13
CA GLN A 165 -18.63 20.07 -55.17
C GLN A 165 -17.19 20.22 -54.58
N ARG A 166 -16.22 19.50 -55.13
CA ARG A 166 -14.76 19.82 -55.06
C ARG A 166 -14.39 20.76 -56.22
N PRO A 167 -13.18 21.35 -56.16
CA PRO A 167 -12.30 21.21 -57.31
C PRO A 167 -10.87 20.75 -56.95
N ASP A 168 -10.32 19.96 -57.88
CA ASP A 168 -8.89 19.73 -58.15
C ASP A 168 -8.18 21.09 -58.43
N ASP A 169 -6.87 21.28 -58.58
CA ASP A 169 -5.76 20.43 -59.00
C ASP A 169 -4.47 21.26 -58.77
N GLY A 170 -3.28 20.64 -58.79
CA GLY A 170 -2.03 21.40 -59.05
C GLY A 170 -0.80 21.03 -58.25
N ARG A 171 -0.05 20.04 -58.73
CA ARG A 171 1.40 19.88 -58.50
C ARG A 171 2.19 20.96 -59.24
N VAL A 172 3.15 21.62 -58.59
CA VAL A 172 4.45 22.01 -59.20
C VAL A 172 5.52 22.07 -58.10
N GLY A 173 6.67 21.43 -58.33
CA GLY A 173 7.85 21.49 -57.46
C GLY A 173 8.77 22.68 -57.76
N GLY A 174 9.74 22.92 -56.88
CA GLY A 174 10.79 23.90 -57.16
C GLY A 174 11.67 24.20 -55.97
N ARG A 175 12.87 23.61 -55.95
CA ARG A 175 13.99 24.04 -55.11
C ARG A 175 14.41 25.45 -55.51
N HIS A 176 14.76 26.31 -54.56
CA HIS A 176 15.99 27.12 -54.65
C HIS A 176 16.37 27.73 -53.31
N ALA A 177 17.68 27.87 -53.15
CA ALA A 177 18.37 28.28 -51.96
C ALA A 177 18.82 29.74 -52.04
N ARG A 178 19.18 30.25 -50.86
CA ARG A 178 20.19 31.27 -50.53
C ARG A 178 19.78 32.74 -50.36
N ARG A 179 20.44 33.23 -49.30
CA ARG A 179 20.99 34.56 -49.01
C ARG A 179 20.11 35.47 -48.17
N GLY A 180 20.67 35.80 -47.01
CA GLY A 180 20.08 36.71 -46.06
C GLY A 180 20.40 38.17 -46.35
N THR A 181 19.72 39.01 -45.59
CA THR A 181 20.05 40.41 -45.37
C THR A 181 19.52 40.77 -43.99
N ARG A 182 20.39 41.35 -43.16
CA ARG A 182 20.04 42.01 -41.91
C ARG A 182 19.48 43.40 -42.25
N ALA A 183 18.33 43.78 -41.67
CA ALA A 183 18.04 45.15 -41.26
C ALA A 183 16.73 45.22 -40.43
N GLY A 184 16.78 45.98 -39.33
CA GLY A 184 15.76 46.99 -38.99
C GLY A 184 14.37 46.56 -38.49
N ALA A 185 14.24 46.56 -37.16
CA ALA A 185 13.07 46.93 -36.35
C ALA A 185 11.71 47.25 -37.04
N ALA A 186 10.66 46.52 -36.63
CA ALA A 186 9.35 47.07 -36.24
C ALA A 186 8.57 46.03 -35.42
N LEU A 187 8.31 46.34 -34.14
CA LEU A 187 7.50 45.54 -33.24
C LEU A 187 6.02 45.74 -33.61
N VAL A 188 5.45 44.85 -34.43
CA VAL A 188 4.01 44.81 -34.70
C VAL A 188 3.36 43.93 -33.64
N VAL A 189 2.57 44.54 -32.76
CA VAL A 189 1.66 43.87 -31.83
C VAL A 189 0.42 43.42 -32.62
N PRO A 190 0.12 42.12 -32.75
CA PRO A 190 -1.14 41.69 -33.33
C PRO A 190 -2.27 41.91 -32.31
N ARG A 191 -3.27 42.69 -32.72
CA ARG A 191 -4.54 42.87 -32.00
C ARG A 191 -5.25 41.52 -31.82
N GLY A 192 -5.89 41.37 -30.67
CA GLY A 192 -6.49 40.12 -30.19
C GLY A 192 -7.51 39.50 -31.15
N GLY A 193 -7.28 38.24 -31.47
CA GLY A 193 -8.34 37.28 -31.81
C GLY A 193 -8.81 36.55 -30.54
N PRO A 194 -10.02 35.98 -30.53
CA PRO A 194 -10.56 35.31 -29.36
C PRO A 194 -9.62 34.19 -28.92
N VAL A 195 -9.22 34.24 -27.65
CA VAL A 195 -8.41 33.21 -27.02
C VAL A 195 -9.26 31.94 -26.94
N SER A 196 -9.13 31.06 -27.93
CA SER A 196 -9.52 29.67 -27.76
C SER A 196 -8.73 29.14 -26.57
N ALA A 197 -9.43 28.90 -25.47
CA ALA A 197 -8.89 28.27 -24.29
C ALA A 197 -8.29 26.91 -24.67
N VAL A 198 -6.97 26.88 -24.83
CA VAL A 198 -6.21 25.63 -24.88
C VAL A 198 -6.27 25.05 -23.47
N ASN A 199 -7.31 24.27 -23.20
CA ASN A 199 -7.32 23.28 -22.11
C ASN A 199 -6.37 22.15 -22.50
N GLY A 200 -5.07 22.44 -22.52
CA GLY A 200 -4.02 21.45 -22.58
C GLY A 200 -3.81 20.87 -21.19
N ALA A 201 -4.71 20.02 -20.73
CA ALA A 201 -4.32 19.03 -19.73
C ALA A 201 -3.19 18.23 -20.39
N VAL A 202 -1.96 18.40 -19.91
CA VAL A 202 -0.83 17.58 -20.35
C VAL A 202 -1.21 16.15 -19.98
N THR A 203 -1.74 15.41 -20.95
CA THR A 203 -1.94 13.98 -20.84
C THR A 203 -0.54 13.43 -20.68
N GLU A 204 -0.22 12.95 -19.48
CA GLU A 204 0.99 12.17 -19.28
C GLU A 204 0.96 11.05 -20.32
N GLN A 205 1.99 10.99 -21.17
CA GLN A 205 2.05 10.05 -22.28
C GLN A 205 1.67 8.64 -21.79
N GLY A 206 0.78 7.97 -22.52
CA GLY A 206 0.35 6.59 -22.23
C GLY A 206 -0.82 6.42 -21.25
N TRP A 207 -1.31 7.48 -20.60
CA TRP A 207 -2.46 7.43 -19.68
C TRP A 207 -3.68 8.17 -20.24
N ARG A 208 -4.89 7.65 -19.98
CA ARG A 208 -6.16 8.23 -20.47
C ARG A 208 -6.58 9.47 -19.69
N GLN A 209 -6.34 9.49 -18.39
CA GLN A 209 -6.70 10.59 -17.51
C GLN A 209 -5.44 11.20 -16.88
N PRO A 210 -5.43 12.51 -16.57
CA PRO A 210 -4.36 13.11 -15.77
C PRO A 210 -4.37 12.54 -14.34
N ARG A 211 -3.25 12.63 -13.63
CA ARG A 211 -3.17 12.21 -12.21
C ARG A 211 -4.08 13.13 -11.37
N VAL A 212 -5.12 12.56 -10.75
CA VAL A 212 -6.10 13.35 -9.98
C VAL A 212 -5.65 13.51 -8.52
N ALA A 213 -5.33 12.42 -7.83
CA ALA A 213 -4.85 12.43 -6.45
C ALA A 213 -3.84 11.30 -6.22
N PRO A 214 -2.79 11.52 -5.41
CA PRO A 214 -1.86 10.46 -5.04
C PRO A 214 -2.58 9.39 -4.22
N SER A 215 -2.08 8.16 -4.30
CA SER A 215 -2.52 7.07 -3.41
C SER A 215 -2.14 7.38 -1.96
N LEU A 216 -3.01 7.03 -1.00
CA LEU A 216 -2.81 7.27 0.44
C LEU A 216 -2.35 8.70 0.75
N VAL A 217 -3.21 9.68 0.43
CA VAL A 217 -2.92 11.13 0.55
C VAL A 217 -2.41 11.50 1.94
N GLU A 218 -2.85 10.81 2.98
CA GLU A 218 -2.49 11.05 4.39
C GLU A 218 -1.00 10.77 4.68
N VAL A 219 -0.39 9.85 3.95
CA VAL A 219 1.01 9.40 4.18
C VAL A 219 1.93 9.63 2.98
N TYR A 220 1.41 10.18 1.88
CA TYR A 220 2.16 10.51 0.68
C TYR A 220 3.34 11.43 0.99
N ARG A 221 4.57 10.98 0.66
CA ARG A 221 5.82 11.72 0.88
C ARG A 221 6.07 12.25 2.30
N THR A 222 5.54 11.56 3.31
CA THR A 222 5.73 11.96 4.71
C THR A 222 7.13 11.67 5.25
N ILE A 223 7.85 10.70 4.67
CA ILE A 223 9.18 10.29 5.15
C ILE A 223 10.27 10.95 4.29
N PRO A 224 11.06 11.87 4.87
CA PRO A 224 12.12 12.55 4.13
C PRO A 224 13.27 11.59 3.83
N VAL A 225 13.70 11.54 2.59
CA VAL A 225 14.88 10.76 2.18
C VAL A 225 16.13 11.60 2.46
N ALA A 226 16.96 11.16 3.40
CA ALA A 226 18.18 11.87 3.76
C ALA A 226 19.16 11.93 2.57
N GLN A 227 19.71 13.12 2.29
CA GLN A 227 20.86 13.26 1.41
C GLN A 227 22.13 12.87 2.19
N GLY A 228 22.88 11.89 1.70
CA GLY A 228 24.08 11.37 2.38
C GLY A 228 24.54 10.01 1.89
N ALA A 229 25.34 9.33 2.73
CA ALA A 229 25.92 8.02 2.46
C ALA A 229 24.86 6.95 2.11
N TRP A 230 25.28 5.96 1.33
CA TRP A 230 24.40 4.93 0.77
C TRP A 230 23.58 4.18 1.84
N TRP A 231 24.18 3.87 3.00
CA TRP A 231 23.52 3.16 4.10
C TRP A 231 22.44 4.01 4.80
N ARG A 232 22.66 5.34 4.93
CA ARG A 232 21.63 6.25 5.48
C ARG A 232 20.44 6.38 4.54
N LYS A 233 20.70 6.34 3.23
CA LYS A 233 19.64 6.26 2.22
C LYS A 233 18.91 4.94 2.29
N ALA A 234 19.63 3.81 2.36
CA ALA A 234 19.02 2.48 2.51
C ALA A 234 18.09 2.42 3.73
N LEU A 235 18.55 2.89 4.90
CA LEU A 235 17.71 2.96 6.10
C LEU A 235 16.50 3.88 5.95
N ALA A 236 16.62 5.00 5.21
CA ALA A 236 15.49 5.89 4.98
C ALA A 236 14.44 5.30 4.02
N PHE A 237 14.86 4.46 3.08
CA PHE A 237 13.97 3.72 2.18
C PHE A 237 13.44 2.43 2.80
N SER A 238 14.02 1.98 3.92
CA SER A 238 13.61 0.77 4.60
C SER A 238 12.25 0.93 5.27
N GLY A 239 11.37 -0.08 5.16
CA GLY A 239 10.05 -0.09 5.78
C GLY A 239 8.93 -0.62 4.87
N PRO A 240 8.72 -0.06 3.67
CA PRO A 240 7.69 -0.50 2.72
C PRO A 240 7.74 -2.01 2.43
N GLY A 241 8.95 -2.54 2.21
CA GLY A 241 9.18 -3.96 1.97
C GLY A 241 8.83 -4.83 3.17
N TYR A 242 9.09 -4.36 4.39
CA TYR A 242 8.71 -5.09 5.61
C TYR A 242 7.20 -5.13 5.78
N LEU A 243 6.48 -4.02 5.55
CA LEU A 243 5.02 -4.02 5.57
C LEU A 243 4.42 -4.97 4.54
N VAL A 244 5.09 -5.18 3.41
CA VAL A 244 4.65 -6.14 2.40
C VAL A 244 4.97 -7.57 2.82
N ALA A 245 6.19 -7.83 3.30
CA ALA A 245 6.67 -9.15 3.70
C ALA A 245 5.84 -9.76 4.85
N VAL A 246 5.26 -8.93 5.71
CA VAL A 246 4.27 -9.35 6.73
C VAL A 246 3.18 -10.25 6.19
N GLY A 247 2.58 -9.88 5.06
CA GLY A 247 1.46 -10.66 4.51
C GLY A 247 1.90 -12.05 4.06
N TYR A 248 3.18 -12.25 3.81
CA TYR A 248 3.75 -13.55 3.42
C TYR A 248 3.98 -14.48 4.63
N MET A 249 3.62 -14.06 5.83
CA MET A 249 3.81 -14.79 7.10
C MET A 249 2.49 -15.07 7.81
N ASP A 250 1.35 -14.90 7.13
CA ASP A 250 0.01 -15.06 7.69
C ASP A 250 -0.34 -16.54 7.95
N PRO A 251 -1.35 -16.84 8.79
CA PRO A 251 -1.72 -18.21 9.14
C PRO A 251 -2.18 -19.05 7.93
N GLY A 252 -2.59 -18.41 6.83
CA GLY A 252 -2.97 -19.09 5.59
C GLY A 252 -1.82 -19.92 4.99
N ASN A 253 -0.60 -19.39 5.02
CA ASN A 253 0.59 -20.06 4.48
C ASN A 253 1.04 -21.24 5.36
N TRP A 254 0.76 -21.17 6.66
CA TRP A 254 1.24 -22.15 7.63
C TRP A 254 0.63 -23.52 7.39
N ALA A 255 -0.67 -23.58 7.06
CA ALA A 255 -1.33 -24.85 6.78
C ALA A 255 -0.66 -25.60 5.63
N THR A 256 -0.28 -24.91 4.56
CA THR A 256 0.40 -25.51 3.41
C THR A 256 1.84 -25.90 3.71
N ASP A 257 2.56 -25.11 4.50
CA ASP A 257 3.95 -25.41 4.87
C ASP A 257 4.03 -26.58 5.88
N LEU A 258 3.12 -26.63 6.85
CA LEU A 258 2.99 -27.73 7.81
C LEU A 258 2.66 -29.04 7.10
N ALA A 259 1.64 -29.04 6.25
CA ALA A 259 1.23 -30.21 5.47
C ALA A 259 2.35 -30.66 4.50
N GLY A 260 3.08 -29.71 3.91
CA GLY A 260 4.21 -30.00 3.04
C GLY A 260 5.36 -30.66 3.78
N GLY A 261 5.73 -30.14 4.95
CA GLY A 261 6.80 -30.67 5.77
C GLY A 261 6.47 -32.02 6.39
N SER A 262 5.24 -32.20 6.91
CA SER A 262 4.81 -33.46 7.53
C SER A 262 4.73 -34.61 6.52
N ARG A 263 4.18 -34.37 5.32
CA ARG A 263 4.01 -35.40 4.29
C ARG A 263 5.27 -35.69 3.49
N PHE A 264 5.98 -34.65 3.06
CA PHE A 264 7.05 -34.76 2.06
C PHE A 264 8.44 -34.40 2.59
N GLY A 265 8.58 -34.24 3.90
CA GLY A 265 9.83 -33.85 4.53
C GLY A 265 10.35 -32.53 3.95
N TYR A 266 11.63 -32.48 3.59
CA TYR A 266 12.27 -31.27 3.07
C TYR A 266 12.03 -31.01 1.57
N ALA A 267 11.36 -31.91 0.84
CA ALA A 267 11.31 -31.87 -0.63
C ALA A 267 10.65 -30.60 -1.20
N LEU A 268 9.69 -30.02 -0.46
CA LEU A 268 8.94 -28.84 -0.90
C LEU A 268 9.63 -27.50 -0.56
N LEU A 269 10.81 -27.50 0.08
CA LEU A 269 11.60 -26.27 0.30
C LEU A 269 11.97 -25.56 -1.01
N SER A 270 12.26 -26.33 -2.07
CA SER A 270 12.50 -25.80 -3.41
C SER A 270 11.29 -25.02 -3.95
N VAL A 271 10.07 -25.47 -3.65
CA VAL A 271 8.83 -24.78 -4.05
C VAL A 271 8.64 -23.48 -3.27
N VAL A 272 8.88 -23.50 -1.96
CA VAL A 272 8.85 -22.27 -1.12
C VAL A 272 9.84 -21.24 -1.66
N LEU A 273 11.06 -21.67 -2.03
CA LEU A 273 12.08 -20.80 -2.62
C LEU A 273 11.63 -20.21 -3.96
N VAL A 274 11.18 -21.04 -4.91
CA VAL A 274 10.71 -20.58 -6.23
C VAL A 274 9.54 -19.62 -6.11
N SER A 275 8.58 -19.94 -5.24
CA SER A 275 7.44 -19.09 -4.92
C SER A 275 7.88 -17.72 -4.39
N ASN A 276 8.85 -17.69 -3.48
CA ASN A 276 9.40 -16.45 -2.96
C ASN A 276 10.18 -15.65 -4.02
N LEU A 277 10.91 -16.30 -4.93
CA LEU A 277 11.57 -15.62 -6.05
C LEU A 277 10.55 -14.98 -7.00
N MET A 278 9.43 -15.65 -7.26
CA MET A 278 8.30 -15.09 -8.01
C MET A 278 7.69 -13.89 -7.27
N ALA A 279 7.54 -13.97 -5.94
CA ALA A 279 7.09 -12.85 -5.12
C ALA A 279 8.03 -11.65 -5.22
N ILE A 280 9.35 -11.84 -5.05
CA ILE A 280 10.36 -10.76 -5.17
C ILE A 280 10.29 -10.08 -6.54
N LEU A 281 10.15 -10.87 -7.60
CA LEU A 281 9.99 -10.34 -8.96
C LEU A 281 8.74 -9.46 -9.08
N LEU A 282 7.57 -10.00 -8.72
CA LEU A 282 6.29 -9.31 -8.86
C LEU A 282 6.21 -8.07 -7.94
N GLN A 283 6.71 -8.18 -6.71
CA GLN A 283 6.78 -7.06 -5.77
C GLN A 283 7.74 -5.97 -6.26
N GLY A 284 8.88 -6.35 -6.84
CA GLY A 284 9.79 -5.42 -7.51
C GLY A 284 9.13 -4.67 -8.67
N LEU A 285 8.27 -5.35 -9.44
CA LEU A 285 7.48 -4.70 -10.50
C LEU A 285 6.41 -3.75 -9.93
N ALA A 286 5.71 -4.15 -8.87
CA ALA A 286 4.71 -3.32 -8.19
C ALA A 286 5.33 -2.03 -7.62
N ALA A 287 6.45 -2.17 -6.91
CA ALA A 287 7.22 -1.03 -6.42
C ALA A 287 7.68 -0.11 -7.56
N LYS A 288 8.20 -0.69 -8.65
CA LYS A 288 8.64 0.08 -9.82
C LYS A 288 7.48 0.85 -10.45
N LEU A 289 6.32 0.23 -10.60
CA LEU A 289 5.12 0.89 -11.12
C LEU A 289 4.77 2.12 -10.27
N GLY A 290 4.68 1.95 -8.95
CA GLY A 290 4.37 3.03 -8.01
C GLY A 290 5.36 4.20 -8.07
N ILE A 291 6.65 3.90 -8.12
CA ILE A 291 7.71 4.92 -8.13
C ILE A 291 7.80 5.67 -9.46
N VAL A 292 7.67 4.96 -10.58
CA VAL A 292 7.87 5.55 -11.91
C VAL A 292 6.63 6.32 -12.36
N THR A 293 5.45 5.72 -12.15
CA THR A 293 4.19 6.26 -12.67
C THR A 293 3.47 7.14 -11.67
N GLY A 294 3.88 7.15 -10.39
CA GLY A 294 3.18 7.88 -9.32
C GLY A 294 1.71 7.45 -9.15
N ARG A 295 1.36 6.27 -9.64
CA ARG A 295 0.04 5.64 -9.53
C ARG A 295 0.22 4.28 -8.88
N ASP A 296 -0.71 3.93 -7.99
CA ASP A 296 -0.82 2.54 -7.56
C ASP A 296 -1.44 1.67 -8.67
N LEU A 297 -1.34 0.35 -8.51
CA LEU A 297 -1.84 -0.63 -9.48
C LEU A 297 -3.36 -0.51 -9.71
N ALA A 298 -4.14 -0.18 -8.68
CA ALA A 298 -5.60 -0.04 -8.78
C ALA A 298 -5.97 1.20 -9.61
N GLN A 299 -5.31 2.33 -9.36
CA GLN A 299 -5.43 3.55 -10.17
C GLN A 299 -5.02 3.32 -11.62
N ALA A 300 -3.94 2.55 -11.85
CA ALA A 300 -3.51 2.18 -13.20
C ALA A 300 -4.53 1.29 -13.92
N CYS A 301 -5.14 0.33 -13.23
CA CYS A 301 -6.22 -0.50 -13.75
C CYS A 301 -7.45 0.35 -14.12
N ARG A 302 -7.86 1.27 -13.24
CA ARG A 302 -9.00 2.17 -13.47
C ARG A 302 -8.82 3.06 -14.69
N ASP A 303 -7.60 3.58 -14.89
CA ASP A 303 -7.29 4.43 -16.04
C ASP A 303 -7.31 3.64 -17.37
N HIS A 304 -6.82 2.39 -17.33
CA HIS A 304 -6.65 1.59 -18.54
C HIS A 304 -7.91 0.81 -18.96
N TYR A 305 -8.68 0.25 -18.03
CA TYR A 305 -9.81 -0.62 -18.33
C TYR A 305 -11.14 0.14 -18.41
N SER A 306 -12.14 -0.48 -19.04
CA SER A 306 -13.50 0.05 -19.07
C SER A 306 -14.16 -0.06 -17.68
N ARG A 307 -15.20 0.75 -17.42
CA ARG A 307 -15.90 0.74 -16.12
C ARG A 307 -16.38 -0.65 -15.68
N PRO A 308 -16.95 -1.52 -16.55
CA PRO A 308 -17.37 -2.86 -16.14
C PRO A 308 -16.20 -3.76 -15.72
N VAL A 309 -15.10 -3.75 -16.48
CA VAL A 309 -13.91 -4.54 -16.16
C VAL A 309 -13.26 -4.05 -14.87
N ASN A 310 -13.16 -2.73 -14.71
CA ASN A 310 -12.66 -2.12 -13.48
C ASN A 310 -13.51 -2.51 -12.26
N LEU A 311 -14.84 -2.54 -12.39
CA LEU A 311 -15.74 -2.95 -11.31
C LEU A 311 -15.57 -4.44 -11.00
N ALA A 312 -15.45 -5.31 -12.01
CA ALA A 312 -15.21 -6.73 -11.81
C ALA A 312 -13.87 -6.98 -11.07
N LEU A 313 -12.79 -6.31 -11.51
CA LEU A 313 -11.49 -6.39 -10.83
C LEU A 313 -11.58 -5.93 -9.37
N TRP A 314 -12.34 -4.87 -9.10
CA TRP A 314 -12.58 -4.40 -7.74
C TRP A 314 -13.32 -5.44 -6.89
N ILE A 315 -14.42 -6.01 -7.39
CA ILE A 315 -15.21 -7.02 -6.66
C ILE A 315 -14.33 -8.22 -6.28
N VAL A 316 -13.60 -8.79 -7.25
CA VAL A 316 -12.76 -9.96 -6.98
C VAL A 316 -11.61 -9.59 -6.02
N CYS A 317 -11.09 -8.36 -6.09
CA CYS A 317 -10.08 -7.89 -5.14
C CYS A 317 -10.63 -7.72 -3.72
N GLU A 318 -11.83 -7.16 -3.57
CA GLU A 318 -12.46 -6.96 -2.25
C GLU A 318 -12.83 -8.31 -1.62
N LEU A 319 -13.31 -9.27 -2.42
CA LEU A 319 -13.53 -10.65 -1.98
C LEU A 319 -12.23 -11.32 -1.50
N ALA A 320 -11.12 -11.12 -2.21
CA ALA A 320 -9.83 -11.66 -1.79
C ALA A 320 -9.30 -11.03 -0.51
N ILE A 321 -9.54 -9.73 -0.29
CA ILE A 321 -9.20 -9.05 0.97
C ILE A 321 -10.06 -9.59 2.10
N ALA A 322 -11.36 -9.78 1.89
CA ALA A 322 -12.26 -10.38 2.88
C ALA A 322 -11.88 -11.84 3.22
N ALA A 323 -11.46 -12.62 2.21
CA ALA A 323 -10.93 -13.97 2.41
C ALA A 323 -9.62 -13.97 3.21
N CYS A 324 -8.73 -13.01 2.97
CA CYS A 324 -7.52 -12.85 3.78
C CYS A 324 -7.85 -12.51 5.24
N ASP A 325 -8.80 -11.58 5.44
CA ASP A 325 -9.27 -11.18 6.77
C ASP A 325 -9.93 -12.35 7.52
N LEU A 326 -10.62 -13.24 6.78
CA LEU A 326 -11.17 -14.49 7.31
C LEU A 326 -10.08 -15.44 7.81
N ALA A 327 -9.02 -15.67 7.02
CA ALA A 327 -7.89 -16.51 7.41
C ALA A 327 -7.22 -16.00 8.70
N GLU A 328 -7.09 -14.69 8.80
CA GLU A 328 -6.52 -14.00 9.95
C GLU A 328 -7.37 -14.13 11.22
N VAL A 329 -8.69 -13.93 11.10
CA VAL A 329 -9.65 -14.10 12.20
C VAL A 329 -9.60 -15.53 12.72
N ILE A 330 -9.60 -16.51 11.82
CA ILE A 330 -9.53 -17.93 12.18
C ILE A 330 -8.19 -18.24 12.85
N GLY A 331 -7.06 -17.83 12.27
CA GLY A 331 -5.73 -18.08 12.84
C GLY A 331 -5.54 -17.44 14.22
N SER A 332 -6.00 -16.20 14.40
CA SER A 332 -5.96 -15.51 15.69
C SER A 332 -6.88 -16.19 16.73
N ALA A 333 -8.07 -16.62 16.32
CA ALA A 333 -8.99 -17.33 17.20
C ALA A 333 -8.45 -18.70 17.62
N ILE A 334 -7.78 -19.42 16.71
CA ILE A 334 -7.06 -20.66 17.01
C ILE A 334 -5.92 -20.35 18.00
N GLY A 335 -5.12 -19.31 17.78
CA GLY A 335 -4.07 -18.90 18.72
C GLY A 335 -4.61 -18.61 20.13
N LEU A 336 -5.73 -17.91 20.24
CA LEU A 336 -6.42 -17.65 21.51
C LEU A 336 -6.96 -18.93 22.16
N ASN A 337 -7.49 -19.85 21.35
CA ASN A 337 -7.98 -21.14 21.82
C ASN A 337 -6.84 -21.99 22.41
N LEU A 338 -5.72 -22.06 21.71
CA LEU A 338 -4.57 -22.87 22.12
C LEU A 338 -3.85 -22.29 23.35
N LEU A 339 -3.71 -20.97 23.44
CA LEU A 339 -3.01 -20.30 24.56
C LEU A 339 -3.85 -20.19 25.83
N PHE A 340 -5.15 -19.88 25.70
CA PHE A 340 -6.00 -19.49 26.82
C PHE A 340 -7.20 -20.42 27.03
N GLY A 341 -7.36 -21.45 26.20
CA GLY A 341 -8.51 -22.36 26.26
C GLY A 341 -9.83 -21.71 25.86
N ILE A 342 -9.81 -20.56 25.18
CA ILE A 342 -11.02 -19.83 24.79
C ILE A 342 -11.70 -20.57 23.63
N PRO A 343 -12.99 -20.92 23.70
CA PRO A 343 -13.68 -21.60 22.60
C PRO A 343 -13.66 -20.77 21.30
N LEU A 344 -13.54 -21.43 20.14
CA LEU A 344 -13.37 -20.77 18.84
C LEU A 344 -14.39 -19.66 18.53
N PRO A 345 -15.72 -19.83 18.76
CA PRO A 345 -16.69 -18.76 18.49
C PRO A 345 -16.39 -17.49 19.30
N TRP A 346 -15.99 -17.63 20.56
CA TRP A 346 -15.62 -16.50 21.42
C TRP A 346 -14.27 -15.91 21.02
N GLY A 347 -13.30 -16.75 20.65
CA GLY A 347 -12.03 -16.31 20.09
C GLY A 347 -12.24 -15.42 18.86
N ILE A 348 -13.08 -15.85 17.92
CA ILE A 348 -13.45 -15.10 16.71
C ILE A 348 -14.06 -13.74 17.07
N VAL A 349 -15.00 -13.68 18.03
CA VAL A 349 -15.60 -12.41 18.47
C VAL A 349 -14.57 -11.50 19.12
N ILE A 350 -13.65 -12.04 19.93
CA ILE A 350 -12.57 -11.28 20.58
C ILE A 350 -11.65 -10.64 19.54
N THR A 351 -11.41 -11.30 18.38
CA THR A 351 -10.60 -10.69 17.32
C THR A 351 -11.19 -9.38 16.80
N ALA A 352 -12.49 -9.12 16.96
CA ALA A 352 -13.07 -7.81 16.60
C ALA A 352 -12.44 -6.63 17.38
N LEU A 353 -11.84 -6.89 18.54
CA LEU A 353 -11.15 -5.88 19.33
C LEU A 353 -9.86 -5.38 18.65
N ASP A 354 -9.30 -6.12 17.69
CA ASP A 354 -8.11 -5.70 16.95
C ASP A 354 -8.35 -4.40 16.16
N VAL A 355 -9.60 -4.13 15.75
CA VAL A 355 -10.02 -2.89 15.10
C VAL A 355 -9.72 -1.69 15.99
N LEU A 356 -9.91 -1.83 17.31
CA LEU A 356 -9.58 -0.79 18.29
C LEU A 356 -8.06 -0.56 18.37
N ILE A 357 -7.27 -1.63 18.26
CA ILE A 357 -5.80 -1.56 18.25
C ILE A 357 -5.32 -0.86 16.98
N VAL A 358 -5.83 -1.22 15.81
CA VAL A 358 -5.53 -0.57 14.53
C VAL A 358 -5.87 0.92 14.59
N LEU A 359 -7.06 1.23 15.09
CA LEU A 359 -7.54 2.59 15.27
C LEU A 359 -6.62 3.44 16.14
N TYR A 360 -6.18 2.87 17.25
CA TYR A 360 -5.24 3.52 18.16
C TYR A 360 -3.88 3.78 17.50
N LEU A 361 -3.37 2.80 16.75
CA LEU A 361 -2.05 2.87 16.11
C LEU A 361 -2.01 3.83 14.92
N GLN A 362 -3.08 3.89 14.11
CA GLN A 362 -3.17 4.81 12.97
C GLN A 362 -2.97 6.27 13.39
N ASN A 363 -3.47 6.66 14.57
CA ASN A 363 -3.34 8.03 15.08
C ASN A 363 -1.92 8.40 15.53
N LYS A 364 -0.96 7.45 15.57
CA LYS A 364 0.40 7.67 16.05
C LYS A 364 1.47 7.74 14.95
N GLY A 365 1.07 7.62 13.68
CA GLY A 365 1.95 7.82 12.52
C GLY A 365 2.70 6.57 12.03
N PHE A 366 3.20 6.64 10.80
CA PHE A 366 3.68 5.48 10.02
C PHE A 366 4.92 4.79 10.59
N ARG A 367 5.81 5.53 11.28
CA ARG A 367 7.02 4.92 11.88
C ARG A 367 6.71 3.99 13.04
N LEU A 368 5.66 4.27 13.82
CA LEU A 368 5.26 3.37 14.89
C LEU A 368 4.68 2.07 14.31
N LEU A 369 3.94 2.19 13.20
CA LEU A 369 3.41 1.05 12.47
C LEU A 369 4.54 0.16 11.92
N GLU A 370 5.54 0.75 11.26
CA GLU A 370 6.76 0.04 10.80
C GLU A 370 7.49 -0.66 11.96
N ALA A 371 7.65 0.02 13.10
CA ALA A 371 8.31 -0.55 14.27
C ALA A 371 7.53 -1.72 14.92
N LEU A 372 6.20 -1.62 14.98
CA LEU A 372 5.33 -2.69 15.47
C LEU A 372 5.42 -3.92 14.58
N VAL A 373 5.34 -3.72 13.26
CA VAL A 373 5.49 -4.78 12.26
C VAL A 373 6.83 -5.49 12.44
N LEU A 374 7.93 -4.74 12.56
CA LEU A 374 9.25 -5.32 12.79
C LEU A 374 9.32 -6.12 14.10
N ALA A 375 8.65 -5.66 15.15
CA ALA A 375 8.57 -6.39 16.42
C ALA A 375 7.83 -7.74 16.23
N LEU A 376 6.68 -7.75 15.55
CA LEU A 376 5.92 -8.97 15.26
C LEU A 376 6.73 -9.97 14.42
N ILE A 377 7.39 -9.50 13.35
CA ILE A 377 8.26 -10.34 12.52
C ILE A 377 9.39 -10.95 13.37
N THR A 378 10.02 -10.14 14.22
CA THR A 378 11.11 -10.61 15.09
C THR A 378 10.62 -11.64 16.10
N THR A 379 9.41 -11.46 16.65
CA THR A 379 8.78 -12.45 17.54
C THR A 379 8.52 -13.77 16.80
N ILE A 380 7.91 -13.74 15.62
CA ILE A 380 7.63 -14.95 14.83
C ILE A 380 8.93 -15.67 14.46
N ALA A 381 9.92 -14.93 13.97
CA ALA A 381 11.23 -15.47 13.61
C ALA A 381 11.96 -16.07 14.83
N GLY A 382 11.89 -15.41 15.99
CA GLY A 382 12.47 -15.90 17.23
C GLY A 382 11.81 -17.20 17.73
N CYS A 383 10.48 -17.28 17.63
CA CYS A 383 9.73 -18.50 17.95
C CYS A 383 10.14 -19.67 17.06
N PHE A 384 10.14 -19.51 15.73
CA PHE A 384 10.52 -20.60 14.83
C PHE A 384 12.01 -20.92 14.85
N LEU A 385 12.87 -19.95 15.14
CA LEU A 385 14.28 -20.22 15.39
C LEU A 385 14.44 -21.12 16.62
N PHE A 386 13.71 -20.86 17.69
CA PHE A 386 13.69 -21.73 18.87
C PHE A 386 13.22 -23.14 18.50
N GLU A 387 12.11 -23.29 17.76
CA GLU A 387 11.59 -24.58 17.29
C GLU A 387 12.58 -25.35 16.41
N ILE A 388 13.30 -24.67 15.49
CA ILE A 388 14.36 -25.29 14.69
C ILE A 388 15.49 -25.83 15.57
N LEU A 389 15.92 -25.04 16.56
CA LEU A 389 17.04 -25.43 17.43
C LEU A 389 16.70 -26.66 18.27
N ILE A 390 15.46 -26.80 18.73
CA ILE A 390 15.02 -27.95 19.54
C ILE A 390 14.65 -29.17 18.69
N SER A 391 14.17 -28.99 17.46
CA SER A 391 13.78 -30.11 16.57
C SER A 391 14.98 -30.87 15.96
N GLY A 392 16.18 -30.30 16.02
CA GLY A 392 17.41 -30.97 15.57
C GLY A 392 17.39 -31.44 14.10
N PRO A 393 17.05 -30.58 13.12
CA PRO A 393 16.90 -31.00 11.73
C PRO A 393 18.23 -31.38 11.08
N SER A 394 18.15 -32.21 10.04
CA SER A 394 19.33 -32.54 9.24
C SER A 394 19.71 -31.39 8.29
N TRP A 395 20.79 -30.67 8.59
CA TRP A 395 21.29 -29.59 7.72
C TRP A 395 21.58 -30.03 6.28
N PRO A 396 22.16 -31.21 6.00
CA PRO A 396 22.33 -31.69 4.63
C PRO A 396 21.00 -31.93 3.93
N GLY A 397 19.99 -32.46 4.64
CA GLY A 397 18.64 -32.67 4.10
C GLY A 397 17.93 -31.37 3.76
N ILE A 398 18.08 -30.33 4.60
CA ILE A 398 17.58 -28.98 4.31
C ILE A 398 18.24 -28.44 3.03
N ALA A 399 19.57 -28.53 2.93
CA ALA A 399 20.30 -28.05 1.75
C ALA A 399 19.87 -28.79 0.48
N ALA A 400 19.66 -30.11 0.56
CA ALA A 400 19.15 -30.92 -0.54
C ALA A 400 17.70 -30.53 -0.91
N GLY A 401 16.85 -30.22 0.06
CA GLY A 401 15.45 -29.85 -0.17
C GLY A 401 15.26 -28.55 -0.96
N PHE A 402 16.25 -27.64 -0.96
CA PHE A 402 16.23 -26.44 -1.82
C PHE A 402 16.52 -26.74 -3.29
N VAL A 403 16.97 -27.96 -3.62
CA VAL A 403 17.15 -28.40 -5.00
C VAL A 403 15.84 -29.00 -5.51
N PRO A 404 15.32 -28.58 -6.68
CA PRO A 404 14.09 -29.13 -7.24
C PRO A 404 14.21 -30.64 -7.50
N HIS A 405 13.23 -31.40 -7.01
CA HIS A 405 13.15 -32.85 -7.25
C HIS A 405 12.19 -33.18 -8.40
N ALA A 406 12.57 -34.13 -9.26
CA ALA A 406 11.73 -34.60 -10.37
C ALA A 406 10.43 -35.30 -9.90
N SER A 407 10.40 -35.79 -8.65
CA SER A 407 9.21 -36.41 -8.04
C SER A 407 8.01 -35.46 -7.99
N LEU A 408 8.26 -34.14 -7.94
CA LEU A 408 7.22 -33.10 -7.89
C LEU A 408 6.22 -33.21 -9.06
N LEU A 409 6.67 -33.67 -10.22
CA LEU A 409 5.82 -33.84 -11.41
C LEU A 409 5.15 -35.22 -11.48
N GLY A 410 5.63 -36.19 -10.70
CA GLY A 410 5.11 -37.56 -10.67
C GLY A 410 4.01 -37.78 -9.63
N ASP A 411 4.08 -37.07 -8.51
CA ASP A 411 3.13 -37.21 -7.39
C ASP A 411 2.07 -36.10 -7.42
N ARG A 412 0.79 -36.50 -7.50
CA ARG A 412 -0.34 -35.58 -7.56
C ARG A 412 -0.59 -34.84 -6.25
N ASP A 413 -0.35 -35.49 -5.11
CA ASP A 413 -0.56 -34.89 -3.80
C ASP A 413 0.57 -33.91 -3.48
N GLN A 414 1.80 -34.28 -3.85
CA GLN A 414 2.95 -33.38 -3.75
C GLN A 414 2.73 -32.13 -4.61
N LEU A 415 2.24 -32.30 -5.83
CA LEU A 415 1.90 -31.17 -6.71
C LEU A 415 0.77 -30.33 -6.10
N TYR A 416 -0.27 -30.93 -5.52
CA TYR A 416 -1.37 -30.20 -4.90
C TYR A 416 -0.90 -29.32 -3.73
N ILE A 417 -0.04 -29.84 -2.84
CA ILE A 417 0.52 -29.03 -1.74
C ILE A 417 1.49 -27.96 -2.26
N ALA A 418 2.36 -28.31 -3.21
CA ALA A 418 3.26 -27.34 -3.84
C ALA A 418 2.50 -26.15 -4.44
N MET A 419 1.34 -26.43 -5.03
CA MET A 419 0.43 -25.45 -5.58
C MET A 419 -0.23 -24.59 -4.51
N GLY A 420 -0.63 -25.21 -3.40
CA GLY A 420 -1.08 -24.51 -2.20
C GLY A 420 -0.03 -23.51 -1.71
N ILE A 421 1.22 -23.95 -1.54
CA ILE A 421 2.35 -23.10 -1.12
C ILE A 421 2.51 -21.92 -2.08
N LEU A 422 2.49 -22.17 -3.40
CA LEU A 422 2.66 -21.12 -4.41
C LEU A 422 1.52 -20.09 -4.38
N GLY A 423 0.28 -20.56 -4.27
CA GLY A 423 -0.92 -19.72 -4.21
C GLY A 423 -1.02 -18.90 -2.92
N ALA A 424 -0.64 -19.50 -1.79
CA ALA A 424 -0.67 -18.85 -0.48
C ALA A 424 0.43 -17.79 -0.36
N THR A 425 1.65 -18.08 -0.87
CA THR A 425 2.77 -17.15 -0.81
C THR A 425 2.47 -15.85 -1.56
N VAL A 426 2.03 -15.89 -2.83
CA VAL A 426 1.90 -14.65 -3.62
C VAL A 426 0.53 -14.02 -3.42
N MET A 427 0.43 -13.13 -2.43
CA MET A 427 -0.82 -12.43 -2.14
C MET A 427 -1.14 -11.29 -3.13
N PRO A 428 -2.34 -11.26 -3.75
CA PRO A 428 -2.70 -10.21 -4.72
C PRO A 428 -2.77 -8.81 -4.10
N HIS A 429 -3.39 -8.69 -2.92
CA HIS A 429 -3.61 -7.39 -2.26
C HIS A 429 -2.28 -6.71 -1.91
N ASN A 430 -1.22 -7.50 -1.67
CA ASN A 430 0.12 -6.98 -1.43
C ASN A 430 0.75 -6.32 -2.66
N LEU A 431 0.38 -6.70 -3.88
CA LEU A 431 0.84 -6.02 -5.10
C LEU A 431 0.27 -4.60 -5.17
N TYR A 432 -1.01 -4.43 -4.81
CA TYR A 432 -1.65 -3.11 -4.70
C TYR A 432 -1.02 -2.30 -3.56
N LEU A 433 -0.87 -2.91 -2.38
CA LEU A 433 -0.23 -2.29 -1.22
C LEU A 433 1.16 -1.75 -1.54
N HIS A 434 2.02 -2.60 -2.12
CA HIS A 434 3.40 -2.25 -2.39
C HIS A 434 3.54 -1.12 -3.41
N SER A 435 2.69 -1.12 -4.45
CA SER A 435 2.66 -0.05 -5.46
C SER A 435 2.26 1.33 -4.90
N SER A 436 1.57 1.37 -3.75
CA SER A 436 1.18 2.61 -3.07
C SER A 436 2.18 3.01 -1.98
N ILE A 437 2.56 2.08 -1.10
CA ILE A 437 3.37 2.37 0.10
C ILE A 437 4.78 2.87 -0.23
N VAL A 438 5.35 2.49 -1.38
CA VAL A 438 6.63 3.05 -1.87
C VAL A 438 6.57 4.56 -2.13
N GLN A 439 5.36 5.12 -2.31
CA GLN A 439 5.13 6.54 -2.56
C GLN A 439 5.12 7.38 -1.26
N THR A 440 5.21 6.74 -0.08
CA THR A 440 5.37 7.42 1.22
C THR A 440 6.75 8.10 1.36
N ARG A 441 7.74 7.67 0.57
CA ARG A 441 9.09 8.22 0.58
C ARG A 441 9.19 9.45 -0.31
N ALA A 442 9.72 10.55 0.23
CA ALA A 442 9.94 11.79 -0.50
C ALA A 442 11.25 11.73 -1.32
N TYR A 443 11.21 11.02 -2.46
CA TYR A 443 12.32 10.98 -3.43
C TYR A 443 12.17 12.06 -4.52
N ASP A 444 13.28 12.38 -5.18
CA ASP A 444 13.30 13.31 -6.32
C ASP A 444 12.65 12.69 -7.56
N GLU A 445 11.77 13.44 -8.23
CA GLU A 445 11.01 12.97 -9.40
C GLU A 445 11.83 12.96 -10.70
N THR A 446 13.07 13.44 -10.67
CA THR A 446 13.99 13.29 -11.80
C THR A 446 14.25 11.83 -12.14
N ALA A 447 14.67 11.56 -13.38
CA ALA A 447 15.12 10.25 -13.84
C ALA A 447 16.12 9.58 -12.88
N ALA A 448 17.13 10.33 -12.44
CA ALA A 448 18.16 9.84 -11.52
C ALA A 448 17.58 9.53 -10.12
N GLY A 449 16.67 10.37 -9.62
CA GLY A 449 15.97 10.18 -8.36
C GLY A 449 15.09 8.92 -8.38
N ARG A 450 14.26 8.76 -9.41
CA ARG A 450 13.42 7.56 -9.62
C ARG A 450 14.25 6.29 -9.74
N ARG A 451 15.36 6.30 -10.50
CA ARG A 451 16.25 5.13 -10.62
C ARG A 451 16.84 4.73 -9.27
N THR A 452 17.20 5.71 -8.44
CA THR A 452 17.72 5.47 -7.08
C THR A 452 16.64 4.90 -6.18
N ALA A 453 15.42 5.47 -6.21
CA ALA A 453 14.29 4.99 -5.43
C ALA A 453 13.90 3.55 -5.80
N VAL A 454 13.85 3.22 -7.10
CA VAL A 454 13.57 1.84 -7.57
C VAL A 454 14.62 0.86 -7.05
N ARG A 455 15.91 1.21 -7.09
CA ARG A 455 16.99 0.34 -6.58
C ARG A 455 16.85 0.07 -5.08
N PHE A 456 16.59 1.10 -4.27
CA PHE A 456 16.43 0.92 -2.83
C PHE A 456 15.14 0.22 -2.45
N ALA A 457 14.03 0.49 -3.14
CA ALA A 457 12.77 -0.22 -2.92
C ALA A 457 12.89 -1.71 -3.28
N PHE A 458 13.61 -2.03 -4.36
CA PHE A 458 13.91 -3.41 -4.72
C PHE A 458 14.79 -4.10 -3.66
N LEU A 459 15.83 -3.44 -3.17
CA LEU A 459 16.68 -3.98 -2.10
C LEU A 459 15.90 -4.21 -0.80
N ASP A 460 15.11 -3.23 -0.36
CA ASP A 460 14.29 -3.31 0.85
C ASP A 460 13.30 -4.48 0.78
N SER A 461 12.54 -4.57 -0.32
CA SER A 461 11.60 -5.68 -0.52
C SER A 461 12.28 -7.03 -0.68
N THR A 462 13.43 -7.11 -1.34
CA THR A 462 14.18 -8.37 -1.47
C THR A 462 14.65 -8.88 -0.11
N ILE A 463 15.21 -8.00 0.73
CA ILE A 463 15.66 -8.37 2.08
C ILE A 463 14.45 -8.82 2.92
N ALA A 464 13.37 -8.04 2.92
CA ALA A 464 12.18 -8.35 3.70
C ALA A 464 11.52 -9.68 3.29
N LEU A 465 11.39 -9.93 1.98
CA LEU A 465 10.83 -11.20 1.47
C LEU A 465 11.78 -12.38 1.66
N THR A 466 13.10 -12.16 1.72
CA THR A 466 14.05 -13.21 2.11
C THR A 466 13.88 -13.62 3.57
N ILE A 467 13.54 -12.68 4.46
CA ILE A 467 13.16 -13.00 5.85
C ILE A 467 11.85 -13.80 5.87
N ALA A 468 10.86 -13.43 5.05
CA ALA A 468 9.62 -14.21 4.91
C ALA A 468 9.89 -15.65 4.43
N LEU A 469 10.75 -15.83 3.42
CA LEU A 469 11.22 -17.15 3.00
C LEU A 469 11.84 -17.93 4.16
N GLY A 470 12.67 -17.29 4.99
CA GLY A 470 13.26 -17.93 6.16
C GLY A 470 12.20 -18.46 7.13
N ILE A 471 11.10 -17.72 7.34
CA ILE A 471 10.00 -18.13 8.23
C ILE A 471 9.19 -19.28 7.61
N ASN A 472 8.80 -19.18 6.34
CA ASN A 472 8.04 -20.25 5.66
C ASN A 472 8.87 -21.54 5.56
N ALA A 473 10.15 -21.41 5.23
CA ALA A 473 11.08 -22.54 5.28
C ALA A 473 11.21 -23.11 6.70
N ALA A 474 11.23 -22.26 7.74
CA ALA A 474 11.30 -22.72 9.12
C ALA A 474 10.08 -23.53 9.55
N ILE A 475 8.86 -23.11 9.18
CA ILE A 475 7.63 -23.85 9.45
C ILE A 475 7.70 -25.25 8.82
N LEU A 476 8.09 -25.32 7.54
CA LEU A 476 8.22 -26.57 6.81
C LEU A 476 9.32 -27.46 7.41
N ILE A 477 10.47 -26.89 7.76
CA ILE A 477 11.60 -27.61 8.39
C ILE A 477 11.19 -28.19 9.74
N VAL A 478 10.50 -27.42 10.58
CA VAL A 478 10.02 -27.88 11.90
C VAL A 478 9.02 -29.01 11.71
N ALA A 479 8.08 -28.89 10.78
CA ALA A 479 7.12 -29.94 10.47
C ALA A 479 7.80 -31.22 9.96
N ALA A 480 8.79 -31.10 9.09
CA ALA A 480 9.57 -32.23 8.60
C ALA A 480 10.40 -32.89 9.71
N ALA A 481 11.15 -32.11 10.48
CA ALA A 481 12.02 -32.64 11.54
C ALA A 481 11.22 -33.26 12.69
N THR A 482 10.04 -32.73 12.99
CA THR A 482 9.22 -33.18 14.13
C THR A 482 8.22 -34.25 13.75
N PHE A 483 7.44 -34.04 12.69
CA PHE A 483 6.29 -34.89 12.37
C PHE A 483 6.67 -35.98 11.36
N HIS A 484 7.35 -35.62 10.26
CA HIS A 484 7.68 -36.58 9.20
C HIS A 484 8.62 -37.69 9.69
N VAL A 485 9.69 -37.31 10.40
CA VAL A 485 10.65 -38.27 10.98
C VAL A 485 9.99 -39.18 12.03
N SER A 486 8.99 -38.66 12.75
CA SER A 486 8.23 -39.42 13.75
C SER A 486 7.07 -40.23 13.15
N GLY A 487 6.95 -40.30 11.82
CA GLY A 487 5.90 -41.05 11.11
C GLY A 487 4.51 -40.40 11.11
N HIS A 488 4.38 -39.16 11.60
CA HIS A 488 3.12 -38.41 11.64
C HIS A 488 2.96 -37.61 10.35
N THR A 489 2.65 -38.29 9.25
CA THR A 489 2.57 -37.66 7.92
C THR A 489 1.24 -36.97 7.63
N GLU A 490 0.20 -37.20 8.42
CA GLU A 490 -1.14 -36.64 8.17
C GLU A 490 -1.36 -35.25 8.77
N VAL A 491 -0.35 -34.67 9.45
CA VAL A 491 -0.48 -33.40 10.17
C VAL A 491 -0.60 -32.24 9.19
N ALA A 492 -1.82 -31.77 8.97
CA ALA A 492 -2.13 -30.60 8.14
C ALA A 492 -2.76 -29.44 8.93
N GLU A 493 -3.39 -29.73 10.08
CA GLU A 493 -4.09 -28.73 10.87
C GLU A 493 -3.18 -28.06 11.91
N ILE A 494 -3.36 -26.75 12.11
CA ILE A 494 -2.58 -25.94 13.06
C ILE A 494 -2.78 -26.43 14.50
N GLN A 495 -4.00 -26.83 14.85
CA GLN A 495 -4.35 -27.37 16.17
C GLN A 495 -3.67 -28.70 16.44
N GLU A 496 -3.59 -29.55 15.43
CA GLU A 496 -2.92 -30.85 15.53
C GLU A 496 -1.41 -30.66 15.71
N ALA A 497 -0.79 -29.78 14.91
CA ALA A 497 0.61 -29.42 15.08
C ALA A 497 0.89 -28.93 16.51
N TYR A 498 0.06 -28.04 17.07
CA TYR A 498 0.19 -27.59 18.46
C TYR A 498 0.16 -28.75 19.47
N ARG A 499 -0.78 -29.69 19.33
CA ARG A 499 -0.92 -30.82 20.26
C ARG A 499 0.28 -31.78 20.20
N LEU A 500 0.92 -31.90 19.04
CA LEU A 500 2.03 -32.82 18.80
C LEU A 500 3.42 -32.23 19.06
N LEU A 501 3.61 -30.91 18.98
CA LEU A 501 4.93 -30.27 19.15
C LEU A 501 5.58 -30.59 20.49
N THR A 502 4.93 -30.29 21.61
CA THR A 502 5.52 -30.53 22.95
C THR A 502 5.83 -32.02 23.20
N PRO A 503 4.91 -32.98 22.94
CA PRO A 503 5.21 -34.40 23.12
C PRO A 503 6.36 -34.92 22.27
N LEU A 504 6.45 -34.50 20.99
CA LEU A 504 7.46 -35.01 20.07
C LEU A 504 8.83 -34.36 20.26
N LEU A 505 8.86 -33.08 20.63
CA LEU A 505 10.10 -32.35 20.89
C LEU A 505 10.66 -32.61 22.29
N GLY A 506 9.83 -33.09 23.23
CA GLY A 506 10.23 -33.35 24.61
C GLY A 506 10.59 -32.09 25.42
N VAL A 507 10.34 -30.89 24.87
CA VAL A 507 10.62 -29.60 25.51
C VAL A 507 9.31 -28.97 25.95
N GLY A 508 9.15 -28.78 27.26
CA GLY A 508 7.99 -28.10 27.83
C GLY A 508 7.84 -26.68 27.28
N GLY A 509 6.70 -26.40 26.64
CA GLY A 509 6.35 -25.06 26.15
C GLY A 509 6.56 -24.82 24.65
N ALA A 510 7.06 -25.79 23.87
CA ALA A 510 7.17 -25.67 22.40
C ALA A 510 5.82 -25.31 21.75
N SER A 511 4.76 -26.03 22.13
CA SER A 511 3.40 -25.71 21.68
C SER A 511 3.00 -24.26 21.99
N MET A 512 3.33 -23.74 23.17
CA MET A 512 3.01 -22.35 23.55
C MET A 512 3.79 -21.32 22.71
N VAL A 513 5.05 -21.59 22.41
CA VAL A 513 5.88 -20.73 21.54
C VAL A 513 5.30 -20.69 20.12
N PHE A 514 4.86 -21.82 19.60
CA PHE A 514 4.16 -21.93 18.32
C PHE A 514 2.83 -21.15 18.32
N ALA A 515 2.00 -21.29 19.35
CA ALA A 515 0.74 -20.54 19.44
C ALA A 515 0.94 -19.03 19.64
N LEU A 516 2.01 -18.61 20.32
CA LEU A 516 2.39 -17.19 20.41
C LEU A 516 2.78 -16.64 19.04
N ALA A 517 3.55 -17.40 18.25
CA ALA A 517 3.90 -17.02 16.89
C ALA A 517 2.65 -16.91 16.00
N LEU A 518 1.69 -17.83 16.15
CA LEU A 518 0.43 -17.83 15.41
C LEU A 518 -0.40 -16.58 15.71
N LEU A 519 -0.50 -16.22 17.00
CA LEU A 519 -1.19 -15.00 17.43
C LEU A 519 -0.50 -13.75 16.86
N ALA A 520 0.83 -13.69 16.91
CA ALA A 520 1.62 -12.58 16.36
C ALA A 520 1.44 -12.45 14.83
N SER A 521 1.39 -13.57 14.12
CA SER A 521 1.12 -13.64 12.67
C SER A 521 -0.26 -13.09 12.32
N GLY A 522 -1.30 -13.48 13.07
CA GLY A 522 -2.66 -12.96 12.88
C GLY A 522 -2.75 -11.43 13.05
N GLN A 523 -2.10 -10.87 14.07
CA GLN A 523 -2.07 -9.41 14.27
C GLN A 523 -1.31 -8.64 13.16
N ASN A 524 -0.45 -9.33 12.42
CA ASN A 524 0.38 -8.73 11.39
C ASN A 524 -0.44 -8.43 10.12
N SER A 525 -1.21 -9.42 9.66
CA SER A 525 -2.09 -9.32 8.48
C SER A 525 -3.17 -8.23 8.64
N THR A 526 -3.57 -7.95 9.87
CA THR A 526 -4.56 -6.92 10.20
C THR A 526 -4.17 -5.56 9.58
N LEU A 527 -2.91 -5.18 9.72
CA LEU A 527 -2.45 -3.83 9.37
C LEU A 527 -2.39 -3.67 7.84
N THR A 528 -1.93 -4.71 7.15
CA THR A 528 -1.77 -4.71 5.69
C THR A 528 -3.11 -4.78 4.98
N GLY A 529 -4.05 -5.63 5.45
CA GLY A 529 -5.38 -5.75 4.86
C GLY A 529 -6.16 -4.44 4.85
N THR A 530 -6.06 -3.66 5.94
CA THR A 530 -6.74 -2.36 6.06
C THR A 530 -6.19 -1.33 5.04
N LEU A 531 -4.87 -1.25 4.90
CA LEU A 531 -4.21 -0.34 3.96
C LEU A 531 -4.43 -0.78 2.51
N ALA A 532 -4.23 -2.06 2.21
CA ALA A 532 -4.44 -2.64 0.89
C ALA A 532 -5.88 -2.43 0.42
N GLY A 533 -6.83 -2.64 1.32
CA GLY A 533 -8.20 -2.27 1.11
C GLY A 533 -8.34 -0.81 0.70
N GLN A 534 -7.91 0.14 1.56
CA GLN A 534 -8.07 1.57 1.29
C GLN A 534 -7.57 1.93 -0.12
N ILE A 535 -6.39 1.43 -0.49
CA ILE A 535 -5.78 1.61 -1.82
C ILE A 535 -6.67 1.04 -2.93
N VAL A 536 -7.18 -0.18 -2.77
CA VAL A 536 -8.04 -0.83 -3.77
C VAL A 536 -9.34 -0.04 -3.99
N MET A 537 -10.01 0.41 -2.94
CA MET A 537 -11.27 1.15 -3.08
C MET A 537 -11.07 2.57 -3.62
N GLU A 538 -10.06 3.29 -3.13
CA GLU A 538 -9.73 4.62 -3.65
C GLU A 538 -9.22 4.54 -5.09
N GLY A 539 -8.41 3.52 -5.41
CA GLY A 539 -7.84 3.32 -6.73
C GLY A 539 -8.86 2.87 -7.77
N PHE A 540 -9.65 1.83 -7.49
CA PHE A 540 -10.65 1.32 -8.43
C PHE A 540 -11.92 2.20 -8.47
N LEU A 541 -12.46 2.60 -7.31
CA LEU A 541 -13.75 3.29 -7.22
C LEU A 541 -13.65 4.80 -6.99
N ASN A 542 -12.51 5.33 -6.54
CA ASN A 542 -12.35 6.73 -6.13
C ASN A 542 -13.36 7.13 -5.04
N ILE A 543 -13.65 6.18 -4.15
CA ILE A 543 -14.48 6.38 -2.95
C ILE A 543 -13.55 6.40 -1.75
N ARG A 544 -13.66 7.46 -0.93
CA ARG A 544 -12.90 7.59 0.31
C ARG A 544 -13.81 7.30 1.49
N ILE A 545 -13.50 6.23 2.21
CA ILE A 545 -14.16 5.87 3.48
C ILE A 545 -13.09 5.97 4.57
N ARG A 546 -13.50 6.37 5.78
CA ARG A 546 -12.60 6.37 6.93
C ARG A 546 -12.04 4.96 7.16
N PRO A 547 -10.72 4.78 7.35
CA PRO A 547 -10.10 3.46 7.47
C PRO A 547 -10.75 2.54 8.51
N TRP A 548 -11.22 3.12 9.62
CA TRP A 548 -11.89 2.39 10.69
C TRP A 548 -13.23 1.80 10.31
N LEU A 549 -14.02 2.56 9.55
CA LEU A 549 -15.35 2.13 9.12
C LEU A 549 -15.20 1.02 8.10
N ARG A 550 -14.22 1.17 7.21
CA ARG A 550 -13.85 0.10 6.28
C ARG A 550 -13.45 -1.16 7.03
N ARG A 551 -12.53 -1.04 7.99
CA ARG A 551 -12.06 -2.18 8.78
C ARG A 551 -13.21 -2.86 9.50
N LEU A 552 -14.15 -2.11 10.06
CA LEU A 552 -15.35 -2.69 10.69
C LEU A 552 -16.21 -3.47 9.69
N ILE A 553 -16.40 -2.95 8.47
CA ILE A 553 -17.17 -3.60 7.41
C ILE A 553 -16.49 -4.90 6.97
N THR A 554 -15.20 -4.85 6.58
CA THR A 554 -14.47 -6.05 6.13
C THR A 554 -14.39 -7.09 7.24
N ARG A 555 -14.18 -6.64 8.48
CA ARG A 555 -14.12 -7.52 9.64
C ARG A 555 -15.46 -8.15 9.98
N ALA A 556 -16.58 -7.44 9.83
CA ALA A 556 -17.90 -8.03 9.97
C ALA A 556 -18.17 -9.10 8.90
N ILE A 557 -17.74 -8.86 7.65
CA ILE A 557 -17.86 -9.82 6.54
C ILE A 557 -17.01 -11.08 6.80
N ALA A 558 -15.87 -10.96 7.49
CA ALA A 558 -15.05 -12.10 7.89
C ALA A 558 -15.58 -12.83 9.14
N ILE A 559 -15.92 -12.09 10.20
CA ILE A 559 -16.33 -12.65 11.49
C ILE A 559 -17.65 -13.40 11.39
N VAL A 560 -18.65 -12.87 10.68
CA VAL A 560 -19.99 -13.49 10.66
C VAL A 560 -19.95 -14.90 10.06
N PRO A 561 -19.39 -15.14 8.85
CA PRO A 561 -19.25 -16.50 8.31
C PRO A 561 -18.35 -17.39 9.18
N ALA A 562 -17.25 -16.87 9.72
CA ALA A 562 -16.34 -17.64 10.57
C ALA A 562 -17.02 -18.11 11.86
N ALA A 563 -17.72 -17.21 12.56
CA ALA A 563 -18.42 -17.51 13.80
C ALA A 563 -19.56 -18.51 13.58
N LEU A 564 -20.37 -18.33 12.54
CA LEU A 564 -21.42 -19.28 12.18
C LEU A 564 -20.83 -20.66 11.87
N THR A 565 -19.74 -20.71 11.10
CA THR A 565 -19.07 -21.97 10.77
C THR A 565 -18.52 -22.66 12.02
N ALA A 566 -17.91 -21.90 12.93
CA ALA A 566 -17.41 -22.43 14.19
C ALA A 566 -18.54 -22.97 15.11
N ILE A 567 -19.71 -22.32 15.12
CA ILE A 567 -20.87 -22.73 15.92
C ILE A 567 -21.51 -24.00 15.35
N PHE A 568 -21.69 -24.09 14.04
CA PHE A 568 -22.43 -25.20 13.41
C PHE A 568 -21.57 -26.39 13.00
N PHE A 569 -20.29 -26.16 12.64
CA PHE A 569 -19.41 -27.17 12.06
C PHE A 569 -18.10 -27.38 12.84
N GLY A 570 -17.86 -26.62 13.92
CA GLY A 570 -16.70 -26.78 14.80
C GLY A 570 -15.34 -26.55 14.13
N GLU A 571 -14.29 -27.17 14.68
CA GLU A 571 -12.89 -27.01 14.25
C GLU A 571 -12.69 -27.38 12.77
N SER A 572 -13.18 -28.55 12.35
CA SER A 572 -13.06 -29.04 10.97
C SER A 572 -13.71 -28.11 9.94
N GLY A 573 -14.85 -27.49 10.28
CA GLY A 573 -15.50 -26.49 9.44
C GLY A 573 -14.64 -25.24 9.27
N THR A 574 -14.01 -24.77 10.36
CA THR A 574 -13.11 -23.61 10.29
C THR A 574 -11.83 -23.88 9.50
N ALA A 575 -11.29 -25.11 9.56
CA ALA A 575 -10.15 -25.52 8.74
C ALA A 575 -10.50 -25.52 7.24
N LYS A 576 -11.66 -26.07 6.85
CA LYS A 576 -12.15 -26.02 5.45
C LYS A 576 -12.38 -24.59 4.98
N LEU A 577 -12.90 -23.72 5.85
CA LEU A 577 -13.11 -22.31 5.56
C LEU A 577 -11.79 -21.56 5.36
N LEU A 578 -10.76 -21.91 6.14
CA LEU A 578 -9.39 -21.41 5.97
C LEU A 578 -8.84 -21.82 4.58
N ILE A 579 -9.00 -23.08 4.17
CA ILE A 579 -8.56 -23.54 2.84
C ILE A 579 -9.32 -22.80 1.73
N LEU A 580 -10.65 -22.66 1.85
CA LEU A 580 -11.47 -21.93 0.87
C LEU A 580 -11.00 -20.49 0.69
N SER A 581 -10.58 -19.83 1.77
CA SER A 581 -10.05 -18.47 1.69
C SER A 581 -8.82 -18.40 0.76
N GLN A 582 -7.92 -19.37 0.84
CA GLN A 582 -6.71 -19.43 0.02
C GLN A 582 -7.04 -19.64 -1.47
N VAL A 583 -8.07 -20.42 -1.76
CA VAL A 583 -8.56 -20.60 -3.14
C VAL A 583 -9.05 -19.26 -3.72
N ILE A 584 -9.78 -18.47 -2.94
CA ILE A 584 -10.25 -17.13 -3.37
C ILE A 584 -9.05 -16.20 -3.63
N LEU A 585 -8.04 -16.21 -2.76
CA LEU A 585 -6.81 -15.42 -2.96
C LEU A 585 -6.07 -15.83 -4.24
N SER A 586 -5.91 -17.14 -4.46
CA SER A 586 -5.27 -17.70 -5.65
C SER A 586 -5.98 -17.26 -6.93
N VAL A 587 -7.31 -17.33 -6.99
CA VAL A 587 -8.07 -16.87 -8.18
C VAL A 587 -7.79 -15.40 -8.48
N GLN A 588 -7.81 -14.54 -7.45
CA GLN A 588 -7.58 -13.10 -7.63
C GLN A 588 -6.17 -12.75 -8.10
N LEU A 589 -5.16 -13.56 -7.75
CA LEU A 589 -3.77 -13.29 -8.09
C LEU A 589 -3.54 -13.06 -9.59
N SER A 590 -4.13 -13.91 -10.44
CA SER A 590 -3.99 -13.78 -11.90
C SER A 590 -4.49 -12.41 -12.39
N PHE A 591 -5.62 -11.94 -11.85
CA PHE A 591 -6.22 -10.66 -12.22
C PHE A 591 -5.42 -9.45 -11.75
N ALA A 592 -4.52 -9.59 -10.77
CA ALA A 592 -3.59 -8.54 -10.36
C ALA A 592 -2.26 -8.59 -11.14
N VAL A 593 -1.74 -9.80 -11.38
CA VAL A 593 -0.42 -10.01 -12.02
C VAL A 593 -0.44 -9.60 -13.49
N PHE A 594 -1.44 -9.98 -14.28
CA PHE A 594 -1.47 -9.63 -15.71
C PHE A 594 -1.48 -8.12 -15.96
N PRO A 595 -2.32 -7.30 -15.30
CA PRO A 595 -2.24 -5.85 -15.41
C PRO A 595 -0.87 -5.30 -15.01
N LEU A 596 -0.30 -5.79 -13.91
CA LEU A 596 1.00 -5.33 -13.43
C LEU A 596 2.12 -5.59 -14.46
N VAL A 597 2.21 -6.81 -14.98
CA VAL A 597 3.22 -7.19 -15.99
C VAL A 597 3.01 -6.40 -17.27
N ARG A 598 1.76 -6.20 -17.70
CA ARG A 598 1.42 -5.41 -18.88
C ARG A 598 1.87 -3.95 -18.72
N PHE A 599 1.47 -3.30 -17.63
CA PHE A 599 1.74 -1.87 -17.43
C PHE A 599 3.23 -1.58 -17.29
N THR A 600 3.97 -2.45 -16.60
CA THR A 600 5.43 -2.32 -16.45
C THR A 600 6.20 -2.66 -17.74
N SER A 601 5.54 -3.28 -18.73
CA SER A 601 6.11 -3.63 -20.04
C SER A 601 5.72 -2.65 -21.17
N GLU A 602 4.85 -1.68 -20.91
CA GLU A 602 4.42 -0.69 -21.90
C GLU A 602 5.31 0.57 -21.85
N ARG A 603 6.10 0.81 -22.91
CA ARG A 603 6.97 1.99 -23.02
C ARG A 603 6.20 3.31 -22.92
N ALA A 604 4.97 3.34 -23.43
CA ALA A 604 4.11 4.51 -23.34
C ALA A 604 3.86 4.95 -21.88
N LYS A 605 3.76 4.00 -20.93
CA LYS A 605 3.50 4.28 -19.51
C LYS A 605 4.77 4.44 -18.68
N MET A 606 5.79 3.62 -18.96
CA MET A 606 7.01 3.55 -18.14
C MET A 606 8.14 4.45 -18.66
N GLY A 607 8.04 4.97 -19.88
CA GLY A 607 9.10 5.74 -20.52
C GLY A 607 10.43 4.97 -20.58
N GLU A 608 11.50 5.59 -20.09
CA GLU A 608 12.84 4.97 -20.03
C GLU A 608 12.96 3.83 -18.98
N PHE A 609 11.98 3.67 -18.08
CA PHE A 609 11.98 2.65 -17.03
C PHE A 609 11.23 1.36 -17.42
N VAL A 610 10.87 1.22 -18.69
CA VAL A 610 10.24 0.01 -19.22
C VAL A 610 11.10 -1.22 -18.96
N ASN A 611 10.46 -2.35 -18.67
CA ASN A 611 11.18 -3.61 -18.45
C ASN A 611 12.00 -4.01 -19.70
N PRO A 612 13.27 -4.44 -19.53
CA PRO A 612 14.04 -5.03 -20.62
C PRO A 612 13.39 -6.35 -21.08
N ALA A 613 13.70 -6.78 -22.31
CA ALA A 613 13.05 -7.93 -22.95
C ALA A 613 13.13 -9.22 -22.12
N TRP A 614 14.27 -9.50 -21.48
CA TRP A 614 14.45 -10.68 -20.62
C TRP A 614 13.52 -10.63 -19.40
N LEU A 615 13.39 -9.47 -18.76
CA LEU A 615 12.55 -9.29 -17.57
C LEU A 615 11.07 -9.35 -17.96
N LYS A 616 10.72 -8.81 -19.13
CA LYS A 616 9.38 -8.95 -19.70
C LYS A 616 9.04 -10.42 -19.94
N ALA A 617 9.92 -11.17 -20.61
CA ALA A 617 9.73 -12.59 -20.87
C ALA A 617 9.57 -13.39 -19.57
N LEU A 618 10.45 -13.16 -18.59
CA LEU A 618 10.38 -13.78 -17.27
C LEU A 618 9.07 -13.46 -16.54
N ALA A 619 8.66 -12.19 -16.51
CA ALA A 619 7.44 -11.76 -15.84
C ALA A 619 6.18 -12.35 -16.49
N TYR A 620 6.11 -12.45 -17.82
CA TYR A 620 5.01 -13.12 -18.50
C TYR A 620 5.04 -14.64 -18.29
N ALA A 621 6.22 -15.27 -18.25
CA ALA A 621 6.34 -16.69 -17.93
C ALA A 621 5.80 -16.99 -16.52
N VAL A 622 6.17 -16.18 -15.54
CA VAL A 622 5.65 -16.24 -14.16
C VAL A 622 4.14 -16.02 -14.12
N ALA A 623 3.62 -15.02 -14.85
CA ALA A 623 2.19 -14.75 -14.93
C ALA A 623 1.39 -15.92 -15.53
N VAL A 624 1.90 -16.52 -16.62
CA VAL A 624 1.29 -17.68 -17.26
C VAL A 624 1.35 -18.91 -16.36
N ALA A 625 2.50 -19.15 -15.71
CA ALA A 625 2.64 -20.24 -14.74
C ALA A 625 1.57 -20.10 -13.63
N ILE A 626 1.50 -18.94 -12.96
CA ILE A 626 0.48 -18.66 -11.94
C ILE A 626 -0.93 -18.90 -12.48
N ALA A 627 -1.24 -18.42 -13.68
CA ALA A 627 -2.57 -18.55 -14.26
C ALA A 627 -2.96 -20.01 -14.58
N VAL A 628 -2.05 -20.79 -15.15
CA VAL A 628 -2.25 -22.22 -15.42
C VAL A 628 -2.47 -22.97 -14.12
N LEU A 629 -1.62 -22.68 -13.12
CA LEU A 629 -1.66 -23.32 -11.83
C LEU A 629 -2.97 -23.00 -11.09
N ASN A 630 -3.39 -21.74 -11.04
CA ASN A 630 -4.65 -21.35 -10.39
C ASN A 630 -5.87 -21.93 -11.13
N SER A 631 -5.82 -22.01 -12.47
CA SER A 631 -6.88 -22.63 -13.26
C SER A 631 -7.01 -24.13 -12.95
N TRP A 632 -5.89 -24.83 -12.81
CA TRP A 632 -5.88 -26.24 -12.43
C TRP A 632 -6.42 -26.45 -11.01
N LEU A 633 -5.99 -25.63 -10.04
CA LEU A 633 -6.48 -25.69 -8.66
C LEU A 633 -8.00 -25.48 -8.60
N LEU A 634 -8.50 -24.47 -9.32
CA LEU A 634 -9.93 -24.19 -9.41
C LEU A 634 -10.72 -25.39 -9.96
N VAL A 635 -10.20 -26.07 -10.99
CA VAL A 635 -10.84 -27.27 -11.55
C VAL A 635 -10.87 -28.41 -10.52
N GLN A 636 -9.83 -28.59 -9.71
CA GLN A 636 -9.81 -29.62 -8.68
C GLN A 636 -10.81 -29.34 -7.55
N VAL A 637 -10.90 -28.08 -7.11
CA VAL A 637 -11.87 -27.64 -6.10
C VAL A 637 -13.29 -27.82 -6.60
N VAL A 638 -13.59 -27.39 -7.83
CA VAL A 638 -14.94 -27.52 -8.41
C VAL A 638 -15.33 -28.98 -8.63
N ARG A 639 -14.37 -29.87 -8.92
CA ARG A 639 -14.60 -31.31 -9.05
C ARG A 639 -14.73 -32.04 -7.71
N GLY A 640 -14.66 -31.34 -6.57
CA GLY A 640 -14.77 -31.92 -5.24
C GLY A 640 -13.60 -32.84 -4.87
N ARG A 641 -12.45 -32.70 -5.54
CA ARG A 641 -11.23 -33.50 -5.29
C ARG A 641 -10.24 -32.80 -4.36
N ALA A 642 -10.52 -31.55 -4.00
CA ALA A 642 -9.83 -30.80 -2.97
C ALA A 642 -10.70 -30.84 -1.70
N GLY A 643 -10.53 -31.85 -0.88
CA GLY A 643 -11.32 -32.06 0.33
C GLY A 643 -10.69 -33.10 1.23
#